data_AF-A0AAV0N442-F1
#
_entry.id   AF-A0AAV0N442-F1
#
_cell.length_a   1.000
_cell.length_b   1.000
_cell.length_c   1.000
_cell.angle_alpha   90.00
_cell.angle_beta   90.00
_cell.angle_gamma   90.00
#
_symmetry.space_group_name_H-M   'P 1'
#
loop_
_entity.id
_entity.type
_entity.pdbx_description
1 polymer ?
#
loop_
_entity_poly.entity_id
_entity_poly.type
_entity_poly.pdbx_seq_one_letter_code
_entity_poly.pdbx_strand_id
1 'polypeptide(L)'
;MAALLLLFLSLSLALSASLAAAVDEAPFIGVNIGTDLSDMPHPTQVVALLKAQQIKHVRLYDADRGMLTALANSGIQVMVSVPNDQLLGIGQSNSTAANWVSKNIVAHYPSTNITAICVGSEVLTTLPNAAPILVSALKYINSALVASNLDRQIKVSTPFASSLILDSFPPSQAFFNKSLNPVMIPLLSFLQSTGSYLMLNVYPYYDYMQSNGVIPLDYALLEPLPPNKEAVDANTLVHYSNVFDAMVDAAYFAMSDLNFTNIPVLVTETGWPSKGDPNEPDATLDNANTYNSNLIRHVLNKTGTPKHPGIAVSTYIYELYNEDTKSGPLSEKNWGLFNANGEPVYVMNLAGSGSVLANDTANQTFCTVKDGADRKMVQAALDWACGAGKVDCSALLQGQQCYEPDNVIAHAAYAFDAYYHQMGKGPGTCDFKGVATVTTTDPSHGTCVYPGSGGKQNGTMVNVTAPSMNSTASDSPGVGDHHSVIRFTMLFGLLALGLLAWLYWRELQRLAYLVAKLAAAVGGLQTLLHRNLTLISSPSFPALSSILSPSKQPLIVRVQAQAMAALLGSLQTNFLRPRSSLPSTPSLASSSFTCLPTGNPKLLAAARSVDSSPFLGSNVRFVEIRRTRKRHGSALAVQMSWDGPLSSVKLIVQGKNLELTDTIKKHIEDKVGKAVQKHSHLVREVDVRLSVRGGEFGKGPRIRRCEVTLFTKKHGVIRAEEDAETTFASIDLVSSIMQRKLRKIKEKDSDHGRHMKGFNRSTFKEAMPESPVEVAELEADEAVNGASIQAEDDEDFVAEVVRTKYFDMPPLTVAEAIEQLENLDHDFYGFRNEETGEVNIVYKRKAGGYGLIIPKGDGKSEKLEPLEIESAREPSFAE
;
A
#
# COMPACT_ATOMS: atom_id res chain seq x y z
N MET A 1 8.24 36.86 -41.15
CA MET A 1 8.22 37.09 -39.69
C MET A 1 7.20 36.21 -38.98
N ALA A 2 5.88 36.33 -39.22
CA ALA A 2 4.86 35.56 -38.50
C ALA A 2 5.12 34.05 -38.37
N ALA A 3 5.48 33.35 -39.45
CA ALA A 3 5.82 31.92 -39.41
C ALA A 3 7.06 31.61 -38.54
N LEU A 4 8.05 32.49 -38.51
CA LEU A 4 9.24 32.34 -37.66
C LEU A 4 8.92 32.57 -36.18
N LEU A 5 7.98 33.49 -35.91
CA LEU A 5 7.53 33.86 -34.57
C LEU A 5 6.60 32.78 -33.99
N LEU A 6 5.79 32.13 -34.83
CA LEU A 6 5.03 30.91 -34.49
C LEU A 6 5.95 29.72 -34.24
N LEU A 7 7.02 29.55 -35.03
CA LEU A 7 8.05 28.52 -34.78
C LEU A 7 8.80 28.76 -33.47
N PHE A 8 9.14 30.02 -33.15
CA PHE A 8 9.74 30.37 -31.87
C PHE A 8 8.77 30.18 -30.71
N LEU A 9 7.48 30.54 -30.86
CA LEU A 9 6.47 30.25 -29.84
C LEU A 9 6.32 28.74 -29.63
N SER A 10 6.15 27.95 -30.70
CA SER A 10 5.99 26.49 -30.57
C SER A 10 7.24 25.83 -29.98
N LEU A 11 8.44 26.30 -30.34
CA LEU A 11 9.69 25.78 -29.78
C LEU A 11 9.87 26.20 -28.32
N SER A 12 9.50 27.43 -27.95
CA SER A 12 9.52 27.88 -26.55
C SER A 12 8.47 27.17 -25.69
N LEU A 13 7.29 26.90 -26.23
CA LEU A 13 6.22 26.17 -25.56
C LEU A 13 6.60 24.70 -25.40
N ALA A 14 7.20 24.09 -26.43
CA ALA A 14 7.79 22.75 -26.35
C ALA A 14 8.95 22.69 -25.36
N LEU A 15 9.82 23.70 -25.31
CA LEU A 15 10.93 23.76 -24.34
C LEU A 15 10.42 23.94 -22.91
N SER A 16 9.38 24.76 -22.69
CA SER A 16 8.71 24.88 -21.39
C SER A 16 7.95 23.62 -20.99
N ALA A 17 7.36 22.88 -21.94
CA ALA A 17 6.74 21.59 -21.70
C ALA A 17 7.78 20.50 -21.40
N SER A 18 8.97 20.55 -22.04
CA SER A 18 10.10 19.68 -21.71
C SER A 18 10.70 20.00 -20.35
N LEU A 19 10.76 21.27 -19.94
CA LEU A 19 11.17 21.64 -18.57
C LEU A 19 10.12 21.24 -17.52
N ALA A 20 8.83 21.38 -17.83
CA ALA A 20 7.74 20.92 -16.96
C ALA A 20 7.62 19.38 -16.91
N ALA A 21 8.18 18.65 -17.88
CA ALA A 21 8.29 17.19 -17.83
C ALA A 21 9.44 16.70 -16.92
N ALA A 22 10.26 17.62 -16.39
CA ALA A 22 11.25 17.39 -15.36
C ALA A 22 11.03 18.36 -14.18
N VAL A 23 9.81 18.32 -13.60
CA VAL A 23 9.66 18.71 -12.19
C VAL A 23 10.38 17.64 -11.38
N ASP A 24 11.67 17.88 -11.14
CA ASP A 24 12.43 17.23 -10.09
C ASP A 24 11.80 17.69 -8.75
N GLU A 25 10.79 16.93 -8.28
CA GLU A 25 10.22 17.15 -6.96
C GLU A 25 11.37 17.11 -5.96
N ALA A 26 11.48 18.16 -5.13
CA ALA A 26 12.54 18.21 -4.14
C ALA A 26 12.45 16.95 -3.25
N PRO A 27 13.58 16.27 -2.99
CA PRO A 27 13.58 15.03 -2.23
C PRO A 27 12.92 15.25 -0.89
N PHE A 28 12.11 14.26 -0.51
CA PHE A 28 11.28 14.35 0.66
C PHE A 28 11.48 13.17 1.59
N ILE A 29 11.19 13.43 2.86
CA ILE A 29 10.91 12.42 3.86
C ILE A 29 9.39 12.32 3.99
N GLY A 30 8.89 11.10 3.86
CA GLY A 30 7.53 10.71 4.24
C GLY A 30 7.55 9.75 5.42
N VAL A 31 6.37 9.37 5.91
CA VAL A 31 6.22 8.40 7.00
C VAL A 31 5.10 7.40 6.68
N ASN A 32 5.31 6.13 7.01
CA ASN A 32 4.29 5.09 6.94
C ASN A 32 3.35 5.20 8.15
N ILE A 33 2.04 5.08 7.94
CA ILE A 33 1.04 5.07 9.00
C ILE A 33 0.55 3.64 9.17
N GLY A 34 1.13 2.95 10.16
CA GLY A 34 0.62 1.69 10.68
C GLY A 34 -0.74 1.84 11.38
N THR A 35 -1.41 0.70 11.55
CA THR A 35 -2.76 0.58 12.13
C THR A 35 -2.88 -0.57 13.13
N ASP A 36 -1.82 -1.35 13.35
CA ASP A 36 -1.79 -2.48 14.30
C ASP A 36 -1.66 -1.97 15.77
N LEU A 37 -2.46 -0.96 16.16
CA LEU A 37 -2.54 -0.38 17.50
C LEU A 37 -3.80 -0.85 18.24
N SER A 38 -3.69 -1.06 19.55
CA SER A 38 -4.82 -1.44 20.41
C SER A 38 -5.77 -0.27 20.71
N ASP A 39 -5.25 0.95 20.71
CA ASP A 39 -6.00 2.21 20.80
C ASP A 39 -5.46 3.17 19.71
N MET A 40 -6.14 3.20 18.57
CA MET A 40 -5.69 3.96 17.39
C MET A 40 -6.18 5.42 17.49
N PRO A 41 -5.28 6.42 17.46
CA PRO A 41 -5.68 7.82 17.49
C PRO A 41 -6.64 8.18 16.35
N HIS A 42 -7.67 8.97 16.65
CA HIS A 42 -8.67 9.35 15.66
C HIS A 42 -8.02 10.05 14.44
N PRO A 43 -8.41 9.76 13.19
CA PRO A 43 -7.70 10.25 12.00
C PRO A 43 -7.43 11.76 11.94
N THR A 44 -8.31 12.59 12.51
CA THR A 44 -8.08 14.05 12.60
C THR A 44 -6.93 14.42 13.54
N GLN A 45 -6.71 13.66 14.62
CA GLN A 45 -5.55 13.81 15.52
C GLN A 45 -4.26 13.41 14.82
N VAL A 46 -4.28 12.31 14.05
CA VAL A 46 -3.13 11.88 13.22
C VAL A 46 -2.76 12.99 12.22
N VAL A 47 -3.74 13.57 11.52
CA VAL A 47 -3.50 14.69 10.59
C VAL A 47 -3.02 15.96 11.31
N ALA A 48 -3.49 16.21 12.54
CA ALA A 48 -2.97 17.32 13.35
C ALA A 48 -1.50 17.11 13.75
N LEU A 49 -1.12 15.89 14.16
CA LEU A 49 0.28 15.53 14.46
C LEU A 49 1.16 15.67 13.20
N LEU A 50 0.75 15.12 12.07
CA LEU A 50 1.47 15.23 10.79
C LEU A 50 1.73 16.69 10.40
N LYS A 51 0.71 17.57 10.55
CA LYS A 51 0.86 19.01 10.30
C LYS A 51 1.77 19.71 11.31
N ALA A 52 1.65 19.39 12.60
CA ALA A 52 2.51 19.95 13.65
C ALA A 52 3.99 19.60 13.42
N GLN A 53 4.25 18.37 12.95
CA GLN A 53 5.57 17.88 12.58
C GLN A 53 5.98 18.22 11.14
N GLN A 54 5.16 18.99 10.40
CA GLN A 54 5.37 19.36 8.99
C GLN A 54 5.65 18.19 8.03
N ILE A 55 5.15 16.99 8.34
CA ILE A 55 5.23 15.81 7.47
C ILE A 55 4.29 16.05 6.28
N LYS A 56 4.84 16.05 5.06
CA LYS A 56 4.10 16.35 3.82
C LYS A 56 3.80 15.14 2.95
N HIS A 57 4.34 13.98 3.28
CA HIS A 57 4.17 12.74 2.50
C HIS A 57 3.86 11.60 3.47
N VAL A 58 2.80 10.86 3.21
CA VAL A 58 2.41 9.71 4.04
C VAL A 58 2.03 8.51 3.17
N ARG A 59 2.31 7.32 3.68
CA ARG A 59 1.85 6.07 3.09
C ARG A 59 0.88 5.37 4.02
N LEU A 60 -0.26 4.95 3.45
CA LEU A 60 -1.29 4.15 4.11
C LEU A 60 -1.18 2.70 3.62
N TYR A 61 -1.35 1.73 4.51
CA TYR A 61 -1.35 0.30 4.18
C TYR A 61 -2.66 -0.22 3.59
N ASP A 62 -3.71 0.58 3.66
CA ASP A 62 -4.99 0.34 3.01
C ASP A 62 -5.54 1.63 2.37
N ALA A 63 -6.86 1.63 2.12
CA ALA A 63 -7.61 2.79 1.68
C ALA A 63 -8.74 3.12 2.67
N ASP A 64 -8.43 3.24 3.97
CA ASP A 64 -9.41 3.66 4.96
C ASP A 64 -10.07 5.00 4.59
N ARG A 65 -11.41 5.00 4.63
CA ARG A 65 -12.22 6.15 4.29
C ARG A 65 -12.11 7.25 5.35
N GLY A 66 -11.93 6.90 6.62
CA GLY A 66 -11.76 7.88 7.71
C GLY A 66 -10.50 8.71 7.51
N MET A 67 -9.37 8.04 7.33
CA MET A 67 -8.05 8.61 7.08
C MET A 67 -8.00 9.40 5.76
N LEU A 68 -8.51 8.83 4.66
CA LEU A 68 -8.57 9.55 3.38
C LEU A 68 -9.44 10.82 3.46
N THR A 69 -10.52 10.81 4.24
CA THR A 69 -11.36 12.00 4.46
C THR A 69 -10.69 13.02 5.38
N ALA A 70 -10.00 12.58 6.44
CA ALA A 70 -9.25 13.48 7.33
C ALA A 70 -8.06 14.16 6.63
N LEU A 71 -7.44 13.48 5.65
CA LEU A 71 -6.37 14.01 4.81
C LEU A 71 -6.86 14.98 3.71
N ALA A 72 -8.18 15.12 3.51
CA ALA A 72 -8.73 16.04 2.51
C ALA A 72 -8.37 17.50 2.84
N ASN A 73 -7.94 18.26 1.84
CA ASN A 73 -7.46 19.65 1.93
C ASN A 73 -6.33 19.86 2.97
N SER A 74 -5.63 18.79 3.36
CA SER A 74 -4.53 18.87 4.34
C SER A 74 -3.24 19.46 3.76
N GLY A 75 -3.06 19.38 2.44
CA GLY A 75 -1.80 19.67 1.74
C GLY A 75 -0.77 18.52 1.78
N ILE A 76 -1.09 17.41 2.46
CA ILE A 76 -0.24 16.22 2.57
C ILE A 76 -0.45 15.35 1.33
N GLN A 77 0.64 14.91 0.69
CA GLN A 77 0.63 13.91 -0.37
C GLN A 77 0.43 12.51 0.21
N VAL A 78 -0.42 11.71 -0.41
CA VAL A 78 -0.82 10.38 0.09
C VAL A 78 -0.48 9.29 -0.91
N MET A 79 0.22 8.26 -0.43
CA MET A 79 0.41 6.98 -1.11
C MET A 79 -0.54 5.96 -0.51
N VAL A 80 -1.42 5.37 -1.33
CA VAL A 80 -2.49 4.46 -0.88
C VAL A 80 -2.13 3.03 -1.27
N SER A 81 -2.17 2.09 -0.33
CA SER A 81 -1.88 0.69 -0.65
C SER A 81 -3.14 -0.14 -0.91
N VAL A 82 -3.02 -1.09 -1.82
CA VAL A 82 -3.99 -2.18 -2.04
C VAL A 82 -3.60 -3.32 -1.10
N PRO A 83 -4.45 -3.71 -0.14
CA PRO A 83 -4.17 -4.83 0.75
C PRO A 83 -3.96 -6.16 0.00
N ASN A 84 -3.05 -7.00 0.50
CA ASN A 84 -2.65 -8.26 -0.16
C ASN A 84 -3.80 -9.27 -0.32
N ASP A 85 -4.82 -9.23 0.54
CA ASP A 85 -6.03 -10.07 0.44
C ASP A 85 -6.93 -9.67 -0.74
N GLN A 86 -6.98 -8.37 -1.08
CA GLN A 86 -7.76 -7.82 -2.19
C GLN A 86 -7.09 -8.06 -3.55
N LEU A 87 -5.77 -8.29 -3.57
CA LEU A 87 -4.96 -8.45 -4.77
C LEU A 87 -5.47 -9.56 -5.70
N LEU A 88 -5.96 -10.68 -5.16
CA LEU A 88 -6.52 -11.79 -5.95
C LEU A 88 -7.73 -11.36 -6.79
N GLY A 89 -8.66 -10.60 -6.21
CA GLY A 89 -9.86 -10.12 -6.91
C GLY A 89 -9.54 -9.06 -7.96
N ILE A 90 -8.63 -8.14 -7.63
CA ILE A 90 -8.20 -7.06 -8.51
C ILE A 90 -7.40 -7.61 -9.70
N GLY A 91 -6.44 -8.51 -9.48
CA GLY A 91 -5.59 -9.07 -10.54
C GLY A 91 -6.28 -10.07 -11.47
N GLN A 92 -7.46 -10.57 -11.11
CA GLN A 92 -8.27 -11.45 -11.95
C GLN A 92 -9.37 -10.71 -12.75
N SER A 93 -9.76 -9.50 -12.35
CA SER A 93 -10.92 -8.81 -12.93
C SER A 93 -10.71 -7.31 -13.06
N ASN A 94 -10.66 -6.84 -14.32
CA ASN A 94 -10.54 -5.42 -14.65
C ASN A 94 -11.71 -4.57 -14.12
N SER A 95 -12.94 -5.13 -14.04
CA SER A 95 -14.07 -4.41 -13.43
C SER A 95 -13.93 -4.28 -11.92
N THR A 96 -13.33 -5.27 -11.24
CA THR A 96 -13.04 -5.19 -9.81
C THR A 96 -11.98 -4.12 -9.53
N ALA A 97 -10.92 -4.07 -10.35
CA ALA A 97 -9.91 -3.01 -10.28
C ALA A 97 -10.50 -1.60 -10.53
N ALA A 98 -11.36 -1.46 -11.56
CA ALA A 98 -12.03 -0.19 -11.85
C ALA A 98 -12.96 0.27 -10.72
N ASN A 99 -13.72 -0.66 -10.13
CA ASN A 99 -14.56 -0.36 -8.96
C ASN A 99 -13.73 0.04 -7.74
N TRP A 100 -12.58 -0.61 -7.50
CA TRP A 100 -11.66 -0.24 -6.43
C TRP A 100 -11.12 1.18 -6.60
N VAL A 101 -10.62 1.52 -7.80
CA VAL A 101 -10.11 2.87 -8.12
C VAL A 101 -11.22 3.91 -8.02
N SER A 102 -12.42 3.63 -8.53
CA SER A 102 -13.57 4.54 -8.43
C SER A 102 -13.97 4.81 -6.97
N LYS A 103 -14.07 3.76 -6.15
CA LYS A 103 -14.50 3.87 -4.74
C LYS A 103 -13.45 4.54 -3.86
N ASN A 104 -12.17 4.19 -4.02
CA ASN A 104 -11.14 4.53 -3.04
C ASN A 104 -10.25 5.71 -3.47
N ILE A 105 -10.12 5.96 -4.76
CA ILE A 105 -9.25 7.02 -5.30
C ILE A 105 -10.11 8.17 -5.86
N VAL A 106 -10.97 7.89 -6.83
CA VAL A 106 -11.75 8.93 -7.54
C VAL A 106 -12.76 9.62 -6.60
N ALA A 107 -13.32 8.90 -5.61
CA ALA A 107 -14.24 9.49 -4.63
C ALA A 107 -13.59 10.51 -3.69
N HIS A 108 -12.26 10.48 -3.52
CA HIS A 108 -11.51 11.36 -2.61
C HIS A 108 -10.64 12.39 -3.35
N TYR A 109 -10.25 12.11 -4.59
CA TYR A 109 -9.47 13.00 -5.44
C TYR A 109 -10.34 14.09 -6.10
N PRO A 110 -9.91 15.37 -6.17
CA PRO A 110 -8.60 15.92 -5.81
C PRO A 110 -8.51 16.44 -4.37
N SER A 111 -9.57 16.30 -3.55
CA SER A 111 -9.58 16.86 -2.18
C SER A 111 -8.46 16.26 -1.32
N THR A 112 -8.22 14.96 -1.44
CA THR A 112 -7.06 14.27 -0.88
C THR A 112 -6.01 14.13 -1.98
N ASN A 113 -4.80 14.65 -1.75
CA ASN A 113 -3.75 14.70 -2.75
C ASN A 113 -3.04 13.32 -2.87
N ILE A 114 -3.73 12.37 -3.50
CA ILE A 114 -3.20 11.03 -3.74
C ILE A 114 -2.20 11.11 -4.90
N THR A 115 -0.95 10.70 -4.67
CA THR A 115 0.13 10.76 -5.68
C THR A 115 0.59 9.39 -6.17
N ALA A 116 0.30 8.32 -5.41
CA ALA A 116 0.60 6.96 -5.86
C ALA A 116 -0.25 5.85 -5.23
N ILE A 117 -0.25 4.69 -5.89
CA ILE A 117 -0.88 3.45 -5.45
C ILE A 117 0.16 2.33 -5.35
N CYS A 118 0.31 1.75 -4.15
CA CYS A 118 1.07 0.52 -3.92
C CYS A 118 0.16 -0.69 -4.16
N VAL A 119 0.40 -1.49 -5.19
CA VAL A 119 -0.42 -2.67 -5.48
C VAL A 119 0.12 -3.89 -4.73
N GLY A 120 -0.38 -4.09 -3.51
CA GLY A 120 0.15 -5.04 -2.54
C GLY A 120 1.29 -4.45 -1.71
N SER A 121 1.83 -5.26 -0.80
CA SER A 121 3.10 -5.01 -0.10
C SER A 121 3.89 -6.32 -0.02
N GLU A 122 5.14 -6.30 -0.50
CA GLU A 122 6.05 -7.45 -0.50
C GLU A 122 5.44 -8.77 -1.04
N VAL A 123 4.63 -8.68 -2.09
CA VAL A 123 3.81 -9.80 -2.59
C VAL A 123 4.64 -11.05 -2.94
N LEU A 124 5.85 -10.88 -3.46
CA LEU A 124 6.70 -11.99 -3.90
C LEU A 124 7.31 -12.81 -2.75
N THR A 125 7.43 -12.23 -1.55
CA THR A 125 7.90 -12.91 -0.34
C THR A 125 6.73 -13.39 0.52
N THR A 126 5.70 -12.55 0.70
CA THR A 126 4.56 -12.82 1.60
C THR A 126 3.46 -13.68 0.97
N LEU A 127 3.18 -13.51 -0.32
CA LEU A 127 2.10 -14.20 -1.04
C LEU A 127 2.56 -14.72 -2.42
N PRO A 128 3.54 -15.66 -2.51
CA PRO A 128 4.15 -16.07 -3.78
C PRO A 128 3.16 -16.64 -4.80
N ASN A 129 2.04 -17.19 -4.36
CA ASN A 129 0.95 -17.67 -5.21
C ASN A 129 0.19 -16.54 -5.96
N ALA A 130 0.29 -15.29 -5.52
CA ALA A 130 -0.26 -14.12 -6.22
C ALA A 130 0.73 -13.49 -7.21
N ALA A 131 2.02 -13.90 -7.22
CA ALA A 131 3.02 -13.38 -8.14
C ALA A 131 2.60 -13.38 -9.63
N PRO A 132 1.91 -14.42 -10.17
CA PRO A 132 1.51 -14.43 -11.59
C PRO A 132 0.45 -13.39 -11.96
N ILE A 133 -0.34 -12.90 -10.99
CA ILE A 133 -1.41 -11.92 -11.24
C ILE A 133 -1.02 -10.48 -10.88
N LEU A 134 0.11 -10.28 -10.19
CA LEU A 134 0.57 -8.97 -9.72
C LEU A 134 0.70 -7.95 -10.88
N VAL A 135 1.30 -8.38 -11.99
CA VAL A 135 1.44 -7.54 -13.20
C VAL A 135 0.09 -7.25 -13.85
N SER A 136 -0.89 -8.16 -13.75
CA SER A 136 -2.26 -7.92 -14.21
C SER A 136 -2.98 -6.90 -13.33
N ALA A 137 -2.84 -7.00 -12.00
CA ALA A 137 -3.40 -6.04 -11.04
C ALA A 137 -2.86 -4.61 -11.28
N LEU A 138 -1.54 -4.47 -11.42
CA LEU A 138 -0.87 -3.20 -11.79
C LEU A 138 -1.46 -2.61 -13.08
N LYS A 139 -1.60 -3.44 -14.12
CA LYS A 139 -2.15 -3.02 -15.43
C LYS A 139 -3.62 -2.63 -15.37
N TYR A 140 -4.45 -3.35 -14.60
CA TYR A 140 -5.87 -3.04 -14.48
C TYR A 140 -6.13 -1.79 -13.65
N ILE A 141 -5.40 -1.57 -12.54
CA ILE A 141 -5.46 -0.32 -11.79
C ILE A 141 -5.01 0.86 -12.67
N ASN A 142 -3.90 0.73 -13.40
CA ASN A 142 -3.45 1.77 -14.32
C ASN A 142 -4.47 2.02 -15.44
N SER A 143 -5.11 0.99 -15.99
CA SER A 143 -6.19 1.13 -16.98
C SER A 143 -7.39 1.93 -16.45
N ALA A 144 -7.76 1.72 -15.18
CA ALA A 144 -8.82 2.48 -14.51
C ALA A 144 -8.42 3.95 -14.24
N LEU A 145 -7.15 4.22 -13.90
CA LEU A 145 -6.62 5.59 -13.80
C LEU A 145 -6.59 6.30 -15.15
N VAL A 146 -6.18 5.62 -16.23
CA VAL A 146 -6.23 6.15 -17.60
C VAL A 146 -7.67 6.49 -18.00
N ALA A 147 -8.63 5.60 -17.71
CA ALA A 147 -10.06 5.87 -17.95
C ALA A 147 -10.60 7.07 -17.14
N SER A 148 -9.94 7.42 -16.03
CA SER A 148 -10.27 8.55 -15.17
C SER A 148 -9.42 9.81 -15.45
N ASN A 149 -8.49 9.77 -16.42
CA ASN A 149 -7.47 10.79 -16.70
C ASN A 149 -6.54 11.14 -15.51
N LEU A 150 -6.28 10.16 -14.63
CA LEU A 150 -5.42 10.30 -13.45
C LEU A 150 -4.03 9.64 -13.61
N ASP A 151 -3.78 8.93 -14.71
CA ASP A 151 -2.54 8.17 -15.00
C ASP A 151 -1.26 9.00 -14.96
N ARG A 152 -1.35 10.30 -15.28
CA ARG A 152 -0.21 11.22 -15.24
C ARG A 152 0.10 11.74 -13.84
N GLN A 153 -0.90 11.76 -12.97
CA GLN A 153 -0.86 12.38 -11.65
C GLN A 153 -0.65 11.35 -10.53
N ILE A 154 -1.21 10.14 -10.71
CA ILE A 154 -1.15 9.05 -9.74
C ILE A 154 -0.30 7.91 -10.31
N LYS A 155 0.86 7.67 -9.70
CA LYS A 155 1.77 6.59 -10.12
C LYS A 155 1.36 5.24 -9.54
N VAL A 156 1.60 4.16 -10.28
CA VAL A 156 1.25 2.79 -9.85
C VAL A 156 2.53 1.95 -9.80
N SER A 157 2.80 1.32 -8.67
CA SER A 157 3.92 0.40 -8.48
C SER A 157 3.61 -0.61 -7.36
N THR A 158 4.58 -1.41 -6.93
CA THR A 158 4.44 -2.38 -5.85
C THR A 158 5.70 -2.40 -4.98
N PRO A 159 5.59 -2.25 -3.65
CA PRO A 159 6.71 -2.39 -2.71
C PRO A 159 7.31 -3.80 -2.74
N PHE A 160 8.63 -3.86 -2.79
CA PHE A 160 9.41 -5.09 -2.71
C PHE A 160 10.30 -5.11 -1.47
N ALA A 161 10.41 -6.27 -0.82
CA ALA A 161 11.45 -6.51 0.18
C ALA A 161 12.84 -6.39 -0.45
N SER A 162 13.79 -5.72 0.22
CA SER A 162 15.20 -5.69 -0.21
C SER A 162 15.80 -7.09 -0.38
N SER A 163 15.34 -8.08 0.41
CA SER A 163 15.77 -9.48 0.35
C SER A 163 15.45 -10.22 -0.96
N LEU A 164 14.72 -9.60 -1.90
CA LEU A 164 14.52 -10.12 -3.27
C LEU A 164 15.74 -9.85 -4.18
N ILE A 165 16.59 -8.90 -3.80
CA ILE A 165 17.88 -8.64 -4.40
C ILE A 165 18.88 -9.60 -3.75
N LEU A 166 19.56 -10.40 -4.57
CA LEU A 166 20.57 -11.36 -4.11
C LEU A 166 21.97 -10.81 -4.39
N ASP A 167 22.93 -11.25 -3.57
CA ASP A 167 24.35 -10.87 -3.65
C ASP A 167 24.58 -9.34 -3.66
N SER A 168 23.80 -8.61 -2.85
CA SER A 168 23.78 -7.14 -2.74
C SER A 168 25.09 -6.49 -2.25
N PHE A 169 26.05 -7.28 -1.78
CA PHE A 169 27.34 -6.80 -1.27
C PHE A 169 28.48 -7.61 -1.93
N PRO A 170 29.25 -7.03 -2.88
CA PRO A 170 29.20 -5.63 -3.33
C PRO A 170 28.01 -5.31 -4.26
N PRO A 171 27.46 -4.08 -4.22
CA PRO A 171 26.27 -3.70 -5.00
C PRO A 171 26.34 -3.97 -6.50
N SER A 172 27.51 -3.86 -7.13
CA SER A 172 27.69 -4.15 -8.56
C SER A 172 27.41 -5.59 -9.00
N GLN A 173 27.36 -6.54 -8.06
CA GLN A 173 27.05 -7.95 -8.35
C GLN A 173 25.58 -8.29 -8.10
N ALA A 174 24.80 -7.34 -7.58
CA ALA A 174 23.42 -7.56 -7.18
C ALA A 174 22.51 -7.96 -8.36
N PHE A 175 21.67 -8.98 -8.16
CA PHE A 175 20.71 -9.44 -9.18
C PHE A 175 19.39 -9.93 -8.58
N PHE A 176 18.30 -9.83 -9.35
CA PHE A 176 17.04 -10.47 -8.99
C PHE A 176 17.09 -11.96 -9.30
N ASN A 177 16.56 -12.80 -8.40
CA ASN A 177 16.50 -14.25 -8.60
C ASN A 177 15.86 -14.60 -9.95
N LYS A 178 16.60 -15.28 -10.83
CA LYS A 178 16.21 -15.58 -12.22
C LYS A 178 14.90 -16.39 -12.35
N SER A 179 14.48 -17.08 -11.29
CA SER A 179 13.16 -17.75 -11.23
C SER A 179 11.98 -16.77 -11.23
N LEU A 180 12.19 -15.51 -10.81
CA LEU A 180 11.19 -14.44 -10.79
C LEU A 180 11.12 -13.65 -12.11
N ASN A 181 12.02 -13.89 -13.08
CA ASN A 181 12.03 -13.20 -14.37
C ASN A 181 10.68 -13.17 -15.11
N PRO A 182 9.82 -14.22 -15.08
CA PRO A 182 8.48 -14.17 -15.68
C PRO A 182 7.54 -13.11 -15.08
N VAL A 183 7.85 -12.60 -13.89
CA VAL A 183 7.11 -11.53 -13.19
C VAL A 183 7.89 -10.22 -13.24
N MET A 184 9.18 -10.24 -12.90
CA MET A 184 10.03 -9.04 -12.83
C MET A 184 10.21 -8.34 -14.18
N ILE A 185 10.46 -9.06 -15.28
CA ILE A 185 10.68 -8.41 -16.58
C ILE A 185 9.40 -7.70 -17.09
N PRO A 186 8.20 -8.33 -17.07
CA PRO A 186 6.96 -7.64 -17.42
C PRO A 186 6.61 -6.48 -16.46
N LEU A 187 7.04 -6.54 -15.21
CA LEU A 187 6.81 -5.51 -14.21
C LEU A 187 7.71 -4.29 -14.42
N LEU A 188 9.03 -4.48 -14.57
CA LEU A 188 9.96 -3.39 -14.89
C LEU A 188 9.59 -2.73 -16.23
N SER A 189 9.17 -3.52 -17.23
CA SER A 189 8.63 -3.00 -18.50
C SER A 189 7.35 -2.17 -18.29
N PHE A 190 6.47 -2.56 -17.38
CA PHE A 190 5.29 -1.76 -17.00
C PHE A 190 5.69 -0.45 -16.32
N LEU A 191 6.61 -0.47 -15.34
CA LEU A 191 7.07 0.74 -14.65
C LEU A 191 7.74 1.72 -15.62
N GLN A 192 8.62 1.23 -16.51
CA GLN A 192 9.27 2.04 -17.53
C GLN A 192 8.27 2.64 -18.53
N SER A 193 7.26 1.88 -18.96
CA SER A 193 6.26 2.38 -19.93
C SER A 193 5.24 3.37 -19.33
N THR A 194 5.04 3.35 -18.01
CA THR A 194 4.17 4.30 -17.29
C THR A 194 4.91 5.50 -16.69
N GLY A 195 6.25 5.52 -16.75
CA GLY A 195 7.06 6.52 -16.05
C GLY A 195 6.79 6.48 -14.54
N SER A 196 6.81 5.27 -13.98
CA SER A 196 6.68 4.96 -12.55
C SER A 196 8.02 4.48 -12.00
N TYR A 197 8.12 4.36 -10.67
CA TYR A 197 9.34 4.01 -9.94
C TYR A 197 9.29 2.60 -9.35
N LEU A 198 10.44 2.01 -9.07
CA LEU A 198 10.56 0.80 -8.27
C LEU A 198 10.39 1.17 -6.78
N MET A 199 9.34 0.67 -6.13
CA MET A 199 9.16 0.81 -4.69
C MET A 199 9.97 -0.28 -3.97
N LEU A 200 10.81 0.11 -3.00
CA LEU A 200 11.69 -0.80 -2.28
C LEU A 200 11.62 -0.55 -0.76
N ASN A 201 11.43 -1.61 0.00
CA ASN A 201 11.54 -1.60 1.45
C ASN A 201 12.99 -1.95 1.81
N VAL A 202 13.71 -1.03 2.44
CA VAL A 202 15.16 -1.13 2.71
C VAL A 202 15.39 -1.03 4.21
N TYR A 203 15.85 -2.12 4.82
CA TYR A 203 16.00 -2.21 6.28
C TYR A 203 17.44 -2.58 6.67
N PRO A 204 18.37 -1.61 6.74
CA PRO A 204 19.76 -1.86 7.14
C PRO A 204 19.92 -2.55 8.49
N TYR A 205 18.93 -2.40 9.39
CA TYR A 205 18.83 -3.17 10.64
C TYR A 205 18.83 -4.69 10.40
N TYR A 206 18.02 -5.19 9.48
CA TYR A 206 17.97 -6.63 9.19
C TYR A 206 19.21 -7.11 8.45
N ASP A 207 19.76 -6.30 7.53
CA ASP A 207 21.02 -6.61 6.86
C ASP A 207 22.17 -6.73 7.88
N TYR A 208 22.26 -5.77 8.82
CA TYR A 208 23.19 -5.79 9.96
C TYR A 208 23.04 -7.06 10.80
N MET A 209 21.83 -7.33 11.31
CA MET A 209 21.54 -8.49 12.15
C MET A 209 21.83 -9.84 11.47
N GLN A 210 21.59 -9.95 10.15
CA GLN A 210 21.84 -11.18 9.39
C GLN A 210 23.31 -11.33 8.96
N SER A 211 24.11 -10.25 8.97
CA SER A 211 25.49 -10.26 8.51
C SER A 211 26.47 -11.06 9.38
N ASN A 212 26.07 -11.46 10.59
CA ASN A 212 26.95 -12.09 11.60
C ASN A 212 28.23 -11.28 11.90
N GLY A 213 28.13 -9.94 11.89
CA GLY A 213 29.23 -9.03 12.18
C GLY A 213 30.10 -8.66 10.98
N VAL A 214 29.70 -9.03 9.76
CA VAL A 214 30.36 -8.56 8.52
C VAL A 214 30.00 -7.08 8.23
N ILE A 215 28.79 -6.66 8.58
CA ILE A 215 28.35 -5.25 8.50
C ILE A 215 28.60 -4.62 9.89
N PRO A 216 29.46 -3.59 10.01
CA PRO A 216 29.64 -2.85 11.26
C PRO A 216 28.38 -2.03 11.61
N LEU A 217 28.14 -1.80 12.90
CA LEU A 217 27.01 -0.99 13.37
C LEU A 217 27.07 0.44 12.82
N ASP A 218 28.22 1.11 12.94
CA ASP A 218 28.52 2.44 12.40
C ASP A 218 28.06 2.58 10.92
N TYR A 219 28.32 1.54 10.10
CA TYR A 219 28.00 1.49 8.67
C TYR A 219 26.50 1.30 8.39
N ALA A 220 25.79 0.61 9.29
CA ALA A 220 24.33 0.45 9.21
C ALA A 220 23.56 1.67 9.72
N LEU A 221 24.13 2.43 10.67
CA LEU A 221 23.54 3.64 11.28
C LEU A 221 23.74 4.94 10.48
N LEU A 222 24.29 4.86 9.26
CA LEU A 222 24.69 6.00 8.44
C LEU A 222 25.65 6.97 9.18
N GLU A 223 26.50 6.46 10.07
CA GLU A 223 27.48 7.30 10.76
C GLU A 223 28.65 7.70 9.84
N PRO A 224 29.30 8.87 10.06
CA PRO A 224 30.46 9.28 9.29
C PRO A 224 31.65 8.33 9.47
N LEU A 225 31.85 7.42 8.50
CA LEU A 225 33.00 6.53 8.48
C LEU A 225 34.28 7.24 7.98
N PRO A 226 35.46 6.91 8.53
CA PRO A 226 36.72 7.27 7.91
C PRO A 226 36.94 6.45 6.61
N PRO A 227 37.65 6.99 5.59
CA PRO A 227 37.78 6.35 4.27
C PRO A 227 38.39 4.94 4.25
N ASN A 228 39.04 4.51 5.34
CA ASN A 228 39.58 3.16 5.49
C ASN A 228 38.59 2.13 6.09
N LYS A 229 37.39 2.57 6.50
CA LYS A 229 36.28 1.72 6.94
C LYS A 229 35.14 1.64 5.92
N GLU A 230 35.14 2.49 4.89
CA GLU A 230 34.14 2.48 3.81
C GLU A 230 34.15 1.14 3.05
N ALA A 231 32.98 0.66 2.65
CA ALA A 231 32.87 -0.55 1.85
C ALA A 231 33.21 -0.23 0.39
N VAL A 232 34.32 -0.78 -0.11
CA VAL A 232 34.75 -0.60 -1.51
C VAL A 232 34.15 -1.71 -2.37
N ASP A 233 33.38 -1.31 -3.37
CA ASP A 233 32.88 -2.23 -4.39
C ASP A 233 34.02 -2.67 -5.32
N ALA A 234 34.36 -3.95 -5.27
CA ALA A 234 35.53 -4.51 -5.96
C ALA A 234 35.48 -4.42 -7.49
N ASN A 235 34.31 -4.27 -8.12
CA ASN A 235 34.18 -4.24 -9.58
C ASN A 235 34.07 -2.81 -10.13
N THR A 236 33.51 -1.88 -9.35
CA THR A 236 33.33 -0.48 -9.78
C THR A 236 34.31 0.49 -9.13
N LEU A 237 35.01 0.07 -8.06
CA LEU A 237 35.85 0.90 -7.20
C LEU A 237 35.09 2.08 -6.55
N VAL A 238 33.77 1.96 -6.46
CA VAL A 238 32.91 2.94 -5.77
C VAL A 238 32.95 2.66 -4.27
N HIS A 239 33.07 3.73 -3.49
CA HIS A 239 33.09 3.71 -2.04
C HIS A 239 31.68 3.94 -1.50
N TYR A 240 31.21 3.05 -0.63
CA TYR A 240 29.96 3.19 0.11
C TYR A 240 30.27 3.50 1.58
N SER A 241 29.73 4.62 2.06
CA SER A 241 29.88 5.06 3.45
C SER A 241 28.80 4.50 4.38
N ASN A 242 27.72 3.96 3.82
CA ASN A 242 26.60 3.38 4.56
C ASN A 242 25.88 2.26 3.79
N VAL A 243 25.16 1.40 4.53
CA VAL A 243 24.39 0.26 3.98
C VAL A 243 23.20 0.72 3.11
N PHE A 244 22.55 1.82 3.47
CA PHE A 244 21.35 2.32 2.77
C PHE A 244 21.64 2.62 1.29
N ASP A 245 22.70 3.40 1.03
CA ASP A 245 23.18 3.70 -0.33
C ASP A 245 23.56 2.45 -1.10
N ALA A 246 24.26 1.51 -0.45
CA ALA A 246 24.67 0.25 -1.06
C ALA A 246 23.46 -0.58 -1.51
N MET A 247 22.39 -0.64 -0.71
CA MET A 247 21.16 -1.38 -1.04
C MET A 247 20.33 -0.70 -2.13
N VAL A 248 20.27 0.64 -2.18
CA VAL A 248 19.61 1.36 -3.27
C VAL A 248 20.38 1.16 -4.59
N ASP A 249 21.70 1.26 -4.58
CA ASP A 249 22.51 1.03 -5.79
C ASP A 249 22.51 -0.44 -6.23
N ALA A 250 22.42 -1.39 -5.31
CA ALA A 250 22.20 -2.80 -5.58
C ALA A 250 20.88 -3.01 -6.36
N ALA A 251 19.80 -2.31 -6.02
CA ALA A 251 18.56 -2.34 -6.79
C ALA A 251 18.75 -1.82 -8.22
N TYR A 252 19.50 -0.73 -8.39
CA TYR A 252 19.86 -0.22 -9.73
C TYR A 252 20.76 -1.19 -10.53
N PHE A 253 21.65 -1.95 -9.89
CA PHE A 253 22.44 -2.99 -10.58
C PHE A 253 21.56 -4.19 -10.95
N ALA A 254 20.67 -4.63 -10.06
CA ALA A 254 19.76 -5.74 -10.33
C ALA A 254 18.76 -5.43 -11.46
N MET A 255 18.31 -4.18 -11.59
CA MET A 255 17.54 -3.73 -12.77
C MET A 255 18.40 -3.73 -14.05
N SER A 256 19.67 -3.32 -13.94
CA SER A 256 20.61 -3.28 -15.07
C SER A 256 20.97 -4.67 -15.62
N ASP A 257 21.05 -5.72 -14.79
CA ASP A 257 21.21 -7.12 -15.24
C ASP A 257 20.04 -7.57 -16.13
N LEU A 258 18.84 -7.05 -15.86
CA LEU A 258 17.64 -7.27 -16.67
C LEU A 258 17.49 -6.27 -17.85
N ASN A 259 18.50 -5.42 -18.11
CA ASN A 259 18.54 -4.37 -19.13
C ASN A 259 17.58 -3.18 -18.88
N PHE A 260 17.24 -2.87 -17.62
CA PHE A 260 16.46 -1.69 -17.25
C PHE A 260 17.33 -0.68 -16.49
N THR A 261 17.45 0.54 -17.02
CA THR A 261 18.30 1.61 -16.45
C THR A 261 17.53 2.88 -16.08
N ASN A 262 16.34 3.08 -16.63
CA ASN A 262 15.62 4.38 -16.58
C ASN A 262 14.42 4.35 -15.61
N ILE A 263 14.46 3.48 -14.60
CA ILE A 263 13.42 3.35 -13.58
C ILE A 263 14.01 3.92 -12.28
N PRO A 264 13.49 5.03 -11.74
CA PRO A 264 13.97 5.54 -10.46
C PRO A 264 13.53 4.62 -9.31
N VAL A 265 14.31 4.59 -8.23
CA VAL A 265 13.99 3.87 -6.99
C VAL A 265 13.36 4.83 -5.99
N LEU A 266 12.28 4.41 -5.34
CA LEU A 266 11.68 5.07 -4.18
C LEU A 266 11.77 4.12 -2.99
N VAL A 267 12.29 4.58 -1.86
CA VAL A 267 12.29 3.78 -0.64
C VAL A 267 10.95 3.95 0.07
N THR A 268 10.13 2.90 0.09
CA THR A 268 8.77 2.93 0.66
C THR A 268 8.72 2.59 2.14
N GLU A 269 9.74 1.92 2.66
CA GLU A 269 9.90 1.63 4.09
C GLU A 269 11.38 1.58 4.43
N THR A 270 11.76 2.21 5.54
CA THR A 270 13.09 2.09 6.14
C THR A 270 13.07 2.65 7.56
N GLY A 271 13.88 2.13 8.47
CA GLY A 271 13.86 2.54 9.87
C GLY A 271 14.78 1.69 10.74
N TRP A 272 14.61 1.82 12.05
CA TRP A 272 15.35 1.05 13.05
C TRP A 272 14.52 0.92 14.34
N PRO A 273 14.39 -0.29 14.93
CA PRO A 273 13.55 -0.50 16.11
C PRO A 273 14.21 0.05 17.38
N SER A 274 13.43 0.76 18.19
CA SER A 274 13.88 1.40 19.43
C SER A 274 14.03 0.45 20.63
N LYS A 275 13.46 -0.75 20.54
CA LYS A 275 13.46 -1.77 21.61
C LYS A 275 13.20 -3.17 21.07
N GLY A 276 14.19 -4.06 21.15
CA GLY A 276 14.08 -5.46 20.73
C GLY A 276 14.01 -6.47 21.87
N ASP A 277 13.92 -7.75 21.50
CA ASP A 277 14.08 -8.88 22.44
C ASP A 277 15.54 -9.02 22.93
N PRO A 278 15.84 -9.83 23.96
CA PRO A 278 17.21 -9.98 24.50
C PRO A 278 18.26 -10.52 23.51
N ASN A 279 17.85 -11.02 22.35
CA ASN A 279 18.70 -11.43 21.23
C ASN A 279 18.86 -10.36 20.13
N GLU A 280 18.33 -9.15 20.35
CA GLU A 280 18.38 -7.98 19.47
C GLU A 280 19.00 -6.78 20.21
N PRO A 281 20.27 -6.89 20.69
CA PRO A 281 20.85 -5.93 21.62
C PRO A 281 20.99 -4.51 21.05
N ASP A 282 21.07 -4.37 19.72
CA ASP A 282 21.23 -3.10 19.01
C ASP A 282 19.90 -2.44 18.62
N ALA A 283 18.76 -3.05 18.96
CA ALA A 283 17.45 -2.41 18.90
C ALA A 283 17.25 -1.52 20.14
N THR A 284 17.79 -0.30 20.08
CA THR A 284 17.84 0.66 21.19
C THR A 284 17.34 2.04 20.77
N LEU A 285 16.88 2.84 21.75
CA LEU A 285 16.46 4.23 21.56
C LEU A 285 17.54 5.08 20.89
N ASP A 286 18.79 4.92 21.31
CA ASP A 286 19.92 5.68 20.79
C ASP A 286 20.22 5.32 19.33
N ASN A 287 20.25 4.02 19.00
CA ASN A 287 20.47 3.56 17.62
C ASN A 287 19.31 3.97 16.70
N ALA A 288 18.06 3.86 17.17
CA ALA A 288 16.88 4.28 16.41
C ALA A 288 16.86 5.79 16.13
N ASN A 289 17.29 6.59 17.11
CA ASN A 289 17.46 8.03 16.94
C ASN A 289 18.57 8.35 15.92
N THR A 290 19.75 7.74 16.10
CA THR A 290 20.90 7.96 15.21
C THR A 290 20.57 7.59 13.78
N TYR A 291 19.98 6.41 13.54
CA TYR A 291 19.58 5.95 12.21
C TYR A 291 18.64 6.95 11.52
N ASN A 292 17.50 7.25 12.15
CA ASN A 292 16.48 8.10 11.53
C ASN A 292 16.95 9.55 11.38
N SER A 293 17.67 10.11 12.37
CA SER A 293 18.25 11.46 12.28
C SER A 293 19.29 11.56 11.17
N ASN A 294 20.13 10.52 10.97
CA ASN A 294 21.13 10.49 9.90
C ASN A 294 20.48 10.29 8.52
N LEU A 295 19.47 9.43 8.41
CA LEU A 295 18.69 9.20 7.20
C LEU A 295 18.01 10.49 6.71
N ILE A 296 17.29 11.20 7.60
CA ILE A 296 16.63 12.47 7.28
C ILE A 296 17.66 13.47 6.72
N ARG A 297 18.81 13.58 7.39
CA ARG A 297 19.91 14.47 6.97
C ARG A 297 20.52 14.07 5.63
N HIS A 298 20.73 12.77 5.39
CA HIS A 298 21.24 12.23 4.13
C HIS A 298 20.31 12.60 2.97
N VAL A 299 19.01 12.27 3.07
CA VAL A 299 18.03 12.50 2.00
C VAL A 299 17.86 14.00 1.71
N LEU A 300 17.72 14.83 2.75
CA LEU A 300 17.48 16.27 2.58
C LEU A 300 18.71 17.06 2.12
N ASN A 301 19.93 16.59 2.41
CA ASN A 301 21.17 17.17 1.87
C ASN A 301 21.38 16.94 0.36
N LYS A 302 20.52 16.13 -0.28
CA LYS A 302 20.58 15.77 -1.69
C LYS A 302 21.91 15.13 -2.14
N THR A 303 22.54 14.34 -1.27
CA THR A 303 23.75 13.58 -1.62
C THR A 303 23.50 12.64 -2.80
N GLY A 304 22.33 11.98 -2.80
CA GLY A 304 22.09 10.82 -3.65
C GLY A 304 22.99 9.65 -3.25
N THR A 305 22.99 8.60 -4.06
CA THR A 305 23.84 7.43 -3.84
C THR A 305 25.20 7.58 -4.55
N PRO A 306 26.25 6.83 -4.17
CA PRO A 306 27.55 6.88 -4.83
C PRO A 306 27.54 6.61 -6.35
N LYS A 307 26.61 5.79 -6.87
CA LYS A 307 26.41 5.58 -8.31
C LYS A 307 25.57 6.66 -8.97
N HIS A 308 24.64 7.28 -8.24
CA HIS A 308 23.73 8.32 -8.72
C HIS A 308 23.85 9.62 -7.90
N PRO A 309 25.05 10.25 -7.87
CA PRO A 309 25.30 11.41 -7.03
C PRO A 309 24.42 12.60 -7.45
N GLY A 310 23.84 13.30 -6.48
CA GLY A 310 22.92 14.42 -6.68
C GLY A 310 21.49 14.02 -7.08
N ILE A 311 21.21 12.75 -7.37
CA ILE A 311 19.84 12.23 -7.53
C ILE A 311 19.41 11.69 -6.17
N ALA A 312 18.68 12.51 -5.44
CA ALA A 312 18.27 12.20 -4.07
C ALA A 312 17.11 11.20 -4.04
N VAL A 313 17.18 10.25 -3.11
CA VAL A 313 16.22 9.15 -3.00
C VAL A 313 15.12 9.54 -2.01
N SER A 314 13.96 9.94 -2.51
CA SER A 314 12.79 10.18 -1.66
C SER A 314 12.42 8.92 -0.89
N THR A 315 12.13 9.07 0.40
CA THR A 315 12.17 7.98 1.37
C THR A 315 11.03 8.09 2.38
N TYR A 316 10.39 6.97 2.68
CA TYR A 316 9.34 6.86 3.70
C TYR A 316 9.87 6.11 4.92
N ILE A 317 9.88 6.79 6.07
CA ILE A 317 10.26 6.19 7.35
C ILE A 317 9.19 5.20 7.80
N TYR A 318 9.63 4.02 8.24
CA TYR A 318 8.85 3.01 8.92
C TYR A 318 9.17 3.10 10.42
N GLU A 319 8.30 3.66 11.26
CA GLU A 319 6.95 4.16 10.96
C GLU A 319 6.47 5.28 11.91
N LEU A 320 5.23 5.76 11.77
CA LEU A 320 4.71 6.88 12.58
C LEU A 320 4.54 6.49 14.06
N TYR A 321 3.96 5.33 14.35
CA TYR A 321 3.59 4.91 15.70
C TYR A 321 4.17 3.55 16.09
N ASN A 322 4.39 3.32 17.38
CA ASN A 322 4.67 1.98 17.92
C ASN A 322 3.42 1.09 17.83
N GLU A 323 3.45 0.06 17.00
CA GLU A 323 2.34 -0.87 16.77
C GLU A 323 2.29 -2.01 17.82
N ASP A 324 1.60 -1.78 18.93
CA ASP A 324 1.60 -2.70 20.08
C ASP A 324 0.90 -4.04 19.82
N THR A 325 -0.02 -4.13 18.85
CA THR A 325 -0.69 -5.40 18.49
C THR A 325 0.06 -6.21 17.43
N LYS A 326 1.08 -5.64 16.79
CA LYS A 326 1.89 -6.30 15.74
C LYS A 326 2.45 -7.64 16.22
N SER A 327 2.43 -8.64 15.33
CA SER A 327 2.87 -10.00 15.64
C SER A 327 4.33 -10.22 15.24
N GLY A 328 5.18 -10.61 16.19
CA GLY A 328 6.59 -10.90 15.94
C GLY A 328 7.44 -10.87 17.21
N PRO A 329 8.77 -10.74 17.09
CA PRO A 329 9.64 -10.34 18.20
C PRO A 329 9.25 -8.96 18.75
N LEU A 330 9.82 -8.58 19.88
CA LEU A 330 9.54 -7.29 20.52
C LEU A 330 9.92 -6.08 19.63
N SER A 331 10.94 -6.22 18.78
CA SER A 331 11.36 -5.18 17.83
C SER A 331 10.23 -4.70 16.90
N GLU A 332 9.41 -5.62 16.38
CA GLU A 332 8.24 -5.33 15.52
C GLU A 332 7.26 -4.33 16.14
N LYS A 333 7.19 -4.22 17.47
CA LYS A 333 6.26 -3.32 18.17
C LYS A 333 6.84 -1.93 18.44
N ASN A 334 8.09 -1.68 18.07
CA ASN A 334 8.89 -0.54 18.56
C ASN A 334 9.59 0.26 17.43
N TRP A 335 9.03 0.27 16.21
CA TRP A 335 9.54 1.02 15.04
C TRP A 335 9.06 2.48 14.95
N GLY A 336 8.16 2.90 15.83
CA GLY A 336 7.52 4.21 15.76
C GLY A 336 8.45 5.39 16.06
N LEU A 337 8.26 6.48 15.33
CA LEU A 337 8.74 7.81 15.71
C LEU A 337 8.01 8.35 16.95
N PHE A 338 6.73 7.99 17.11
CA PHE A 338 5.85 8.41 18.21
C PHE A 338 5.20 7.22 18.93
N ASN A 339 4.84 7.41 20.19
CA ASN A 339 3.92 6.52 20.89
C ASN A 339 2.47 6.79 20.44
N ALA A 340 1.53 5.89 20.73
CA ALA A 340 0.10 6.07 20.44
C ALA A 340 -0.46 7.41 20.97
N ASN A 341 0.06 7.87 22.12
CA ASN A 341 -0.32 9.16 22.73
C ASN A 341 0.15 10.41 21.95
N GLY A 342 0.89 10.26 20.84
CA GLY A 342 1.48 11.36 20.07
C GLY A 342 2.79 11.92 20.62
N GLU A 343 3.30 11.39 21.73
CA GLU A 343 4.62 11.75 22.28
C GLU A 343 5.75 11.10 21.48
N PRO A 344 6.87 11.81 21.20
CA PRO A 344 8.00 11.26 20.45
C PRO A 344 8.73 10.19 21.26
N VAL A 345 9.11 9.08 20.62
CA VAL A 345 9.83 7.97 21.27
C VAL A 345 11.28 8.36 21.58
N TYR A 346 11.89 9.20 20.72
CA TYR A 346 13.26 9.70 20.89
C TYR A 346 13.45 11.08 20.24
N VAL A 347 14.53 11.77 20.64
CA VAL A 347 14.82 13.16 20.29
C VAL A 347 15.56 13.27 18.96
N MET A 348 14.85 13.52 17.87
CA MET A 348 15.48 13.62 16.54
C MET A 348 16.38 14.86 16.43
N ASN A 349 17.69 14.62 16.28
CA ASN A 349 18.72 15.67 16.27
C ASN A 349 18.94 16.21 14.85
N LEU A 350 18.01 17.03 14.38
CA LEU A 350 17.91 17.54 13.00
C LEU A 350 18.59 18.90 12.76
N ALA A 351 19.53 19.31 13.61
CA ALA A 351 20.23 20.59 13.53
C ALA A 351 20.71 20.92 12.10
N GLY A 352 20.10 21.95 11.50
CA GLY A 352 20.41 22.43 10.15
C GLY A 352 19.74 21.71 8.97
N SER A 353 18.93 20.67 9.20
CA SER A 353 18.42 19.78 8.12
C SER A 353 17.05 20.14 7.53
N GLY A 354 16.41 21.24 7.94
CA GLY A 354 15.09 21.68 7.45
C GLY A 354 13.95 21.51 8.47
N SER A 355 12.73 21.89 8.08
CA SER A 355 11.61 22.05 9.01
C SER A 355 10.67 20.83 9.16
N VAL A 356 11.01 19.69 8.56
CA VAL A 356 10.27 18.42 8.71
C VAL A 356 10.71 17.77 10.02
N LEU A 357 9.76 17.32 10.84
CA LEU A 357 9.94 16.84 12.22
C LEU A 357 10.57 17.90 13.15
N ALA A 358 10.43 19.19 12.79
CA ALA A 358 11.10 20.30 13.46
C ALA A 358 10.27 20.93 14.60
N ASN A 359 9.90 20.11 15.58
CA ASN A 359 9.96 20.62 16.94
C ASN A 359 11.37 20.30 17.46
N ASP A 360 12.25 21.29 17.48
CA ASP A 360 13.64 21.14 17.94
C ASP A 360 13.68 20.94 19.46
N THR A 361 13.31 19.74 19.88
CA THR A 361 13.29 19.31 21.27
C THR A 361 14.69 19.22 21.88
N ALA A 362 15.77 19.49 21.14
CA ALA A 362 17.11 19.67 21.72
C ALA A 362 17.11 20.73 22.85
N ASN A 363 16.23 21.73 22.79
CA ASN A 363 16.05 22.68 23.88
C ASN A 363 15.18 22.15 25.03
N GLN A 364 14.26 21.22 24.77
CA GLN A 364 13.34 20.59 25.75
C GLN A 364 13.76 19.15 26.13
N THR A 365 15.01 18.77 25.90
CA THR A 365 15.56 17.53 26.45
C THR A 365 15.90 17.67 27.92
N PHE A 366 15.57 16.64 28.68
CA PHE A 366 15.90 16.46 30.09
C PHE A 366 16.68 15.16 30.27
N CYS A 367 17.45 15.04 31.36
CA CYS A 367 18.10 13.77 31.72
C CYS A 367 17.40 13.13 32.92
N THR A 368 16.91 11.90 32.77
CA THR A 368 16.21 11.16 33.84
C THR A 368 16.82 9.78 34.07
N VAL A 369 16.41 9.12 35.16
CA VAL A 369 16.83 7.74 35.48
C VAL A 369 16.12 6.76 34.57
N LYS A 370 16.85 5.77 34.03
CA LYS A 370 16.31 4.72 33.17
C LYS A 370 15.44 3.73 33.96
N ASP A 371 14.30 3.35 33.39
CA ASP A 371 13.40 2.37 33.98
C ASP A 371 14.11 1.03 34.27
N GLY A 372 13.98 0.56 35.51
CA GLY A 372 14.59 -0.69 35.97
C GLY A 372 16.10 -0.61 36.30
N ALA A 373 16.71 0.59 36.33
CA ALA A 373 18.10 0.76 36.72
C ALA A 373 18.40 0.26 38.16
N ASP A 374 19.58 -0.33 38.38
CA ASP A 374 20.00 -0.81 39.71
C ASP A 374 20.16 0.37 40.67
N ARG A 375 19.38 0.36 41.76
CA ARG A 375 19.35 1.43 42.77
C ARG A 375 20.71 1.76 43.37
N LYS A 376 21.65 0.82 43.44
CA LYS A 376 23.03 1.07 43.93
C LYS A 376 23.87 1.80 42.89
N MET A 377 23.68 1.49 41.60
CA MET A 377 24.35 2.20 40.52
C MET A 377 23.78 3.62 40.37
N VAL A 378 22.47 3.79 40.49
CA VAL A 378 21.80 5.11 40.52
C VAL A 378 22.31 5.95 41.70
N GLN A 379 22.41 5.38 42.91
CA GLN A 379 22.98 6.08 44.07
C GLN A 379 24.43 6.53 43.81
N ALA A 380 25.29 5.62 43.32
CA ALA A 380 26.69 5.95 43.05
C ALA A 380 26.86 7.02 41.95
N ALA A 381 25.93 7.08 40.99
CA ALA A 381 25.87 8.12 39.97
C ALA A 381 25.37 9.46 40.53
N LEU A 382 24.38 9.45 41.42
CA LEU A 382 23.89 10.64 42.15
C LEU A 382 24.99 11.24 43.04
N ASP A 383 25.66 10.41 43.84
CA ASP A 383 26.80 10.80 44.68
C ASP A 383 27.93 11.41 43.84
N TRP A 384 28.15 10.86 42.63
CA TRP A 384 29.11 11.41 41.68
C TRP A 384 28.66 12.76 41.11
N ALA A 385 27.40 12.90 40.69
CA ALA A 385 26.86 14.13 40.10
C ALA A 385 26.96 15.32 41.07
N CYS A 386 26.46 15.15 42.29
CA CYS A 386 26.51 16.16 43.35
C CYS A 386 27.94 16.40 43.91
N GLY A 387 28.85 15.45 43.71
CA GLY A 387 30.25 15.53 44.15
C GLY A 387 31.21 15.95 43.04
N ALA A 388 31.72 14.97 42.30
CA ALA A 388 32.74 15.18 41.27
C ALA A 388 32.20 15.84 39.98
N GLY A 389 30.91 15.65 39.67
CA GLY A 389 30.20 16.29 38.56
C GLY A 389 29.92 17.78 38.79
N LYS A 390 30.04 18.27 40.04
CA LYS A 390 29.86 19.68 40.45
C LYS A 390 28.48 20.26 40.13
N VAL A 391 27.45 19.43 40.25
CA VAL A 391 26.04 19.84 40.20
C VAL A 391 25.64 20.51 41.52
N ASP A 392 24.84 21.58 41.44
CA ASP A 392 24.21 22.16 42.64
C ASP A 392 22.98 21.33 43.05
N CYS A 393 23.20 20.39 43.97
CA CYS A 393 22.16 19.54 44.55
C CYS A 393 21.47 20.17 45.78
N SER A 394 21.63 21.47 46.04
CA SER A 394 20.99 22.14 47.18
C SER A 394 19.45 22.02 47.18
N ALA A 395 18.83 22.00 45.99
CA ALA A 395 17.38 21.82 45.81
C ALA A 395 16.83 20.46 46.28
N LEU A 396 17.72 19.49 46.56
CA LEU A 396 17.40 18.13 47.06
C LEU A 396 17.49 18.02 48.58
N LEU A 397 17.81 19.10 49.30
CA LEU A 397 17.88 19.08 50.77
C LEU A 397 16.48 19.11 51.39
N GLN A 398 16.33 18.50 52.57
CA GLN A 398 15.05 18.42 53.28
C GLN A 398 14.39 19.81 53.43
N GLY A 399 13.17 19.94 52.93
CA GLY A 399 12.41 21.20 52.92
C GLY A 399 12.65 22.10 51.70
N GLN A 400 13.41 21.66 50.70
CA GLN A 400 13.58 22.35 49.42
C GLN A 400 12.61 21.85 48.33
N GLN A 401 12.52 22.62 47.25
CA GLN A 401 11.50 22.48 46.20
C GLN A 401 11.47 21.12 45.49
N CYS A 402 12.61 20.40 45.44
CA CYS A 402 12.78 19.10 44.76
C CYS A 402 13.12 17.95 45.72
N TYR A 403 12.85 18.09 47.02
CA TYR A 403 13.09 17.02 47.99
C TYR A 403 12.02 15.91 47.92
N GLU A 404 10.76 16.25 47.67
CA GLU A 404 9.68 15.28 47.52
C GLU A 404 9.48 14.89 46.04
N PRO A 405 9.27 13.61 45.71
CA PRO A 405 9.21 12.46 46.62
C PRO A 405 10.60 12.00 47.08
N ASP A 406 10.79 11.78 48.40
CA ASP A 406 12.08 11.38 48.99
C ASP A 406 12.47 9.94 48.58
N ASN A 407 13.14 9.84 47.42
CA ASN A 407 13.71 8.60 46.94
C ASN A 407 14.85 8.86 45.94
N VAL A 408 15.79 7.91 45.91
CA VAL A 408 17.01 7.95 45.09
C VAL A 408 16.73 8.18 43.60
N ILE A 409 15.61 7.71 43.06
CA ILE A 409 15.31 7.84 41.62
C ILE A 409 14.93 9.30 41.29
N ALA A 410 14.05 9.92 42.09
CA ALA A 410 13.66 11.31 41.90
C ALA A 410 14.84 12.29 42.13
N HIS A 411 15.62 12.07 43.19
CA HIS A 411 16.81 12.88 43.48
C HIS A 411 17.90 12.73 42.40
N ALA A 412 18.12 11.51 41.91
CA ALA A 412 19.05 11.26 40.80
C ALA A 412 18.58 11.91 39.50
N ALA A 413 17.29 11.86 39.16
CA ALA A 413 16.77 12.49 37.95
C ALA A 413 17.08 14.00 37.92
N TYR A 414 16.80 14.73 39.01
CA TYR A 414 17.13 16.16 39.10
C TYR A 414 18.64 16.44 39.01
N ALA A 415 19.47 15.66 39.70
CA ALA A 415 20.92 15.83 39.65
C ALA A 415 21.51 15.51 38.26
N PHE A 416 20.96 14.50 37.57
CA PHE A 416 21.36 14.12 36.22
C PHE A 416 20.96 15.20 35.19
N ASP A 417 19.75 15.75 35.31
CA ASP A 417 19.30 16.86 34.45
C ASP A 417 20.17 18.11 34.60
N ALA A 418 20.43 18.51 35.84
CA ALA A 418 21.26 19.66 36.13
C ALA A 418 22.69 19.48 35.57
N TYR A 419 23.28 18.27 35.65
CA TYR A 419 24.56 17.96 35.00
C TYR A 419 24.49 18.03 33.47
N TYR A 420 23.46 17.41 32.88
CA TYR A 420 23.25 17.37 31.43
C TYR A 420 23.14 18.77 30.82
N HIS A 421 22.40 19.66 31.50
CA HIS A 421 22.31 21.08 31.14
C HIS A 421 23.61 21.85 31.39
N GLN A 422 24.28 21.65 32.52
CA GLN A 422 25.57 22.27 32.86
C GLN A 422 26.67 21.93 31.83
N MET A 423 26.63 20.73 31.26
CA MET A 423 27.56 20.25 30.23
C MET A 423 27.12 20.56 28.79
N GLY A 424 26.11 21.42 28.61
CA GLY A 424 25.68 21.89 27.29
C GLY A 424 25.03 20.80 26.43
N LYS A 425 24.39 19.81 27.04
CA LYS A 425 23.64 18.73 26.38
C LYS A 425 24.47 17.84 25.43
N GLY A 426 25.79 17.77 25.63
CA GLY A 426 26.69 17.01 24.77
C GLY A 426 26.39 15.50 24.71
N PRO A 427 26.77 14.79 23.63
CA PRO A 427 26.57 13.35 23.52
C PRO A 427 27.25 12.60 24.67
N GLY A 428 26.57 11.61 25.25
CA GLY A 428 27.05 10.83 26.40
C GLY A 428 27.00 11.54 27.76
N THR A 429 26.60 12.82 27.84
CA THR A 429 26.49 13.53 29.15
C THR A 429 25.32 13.05 30.01
N CYS A 430 24.38 12.29 29.44
CA CYS A 430 23.23 11.67 30.12
C CYS A 430 23.29 10.12 30.12
N ASP A 431 24.49 9.53 30.16
CA ASP A 431 24.64 8.06 30.26
C ASP A 431 24.75 7.59 31.73
N PHE A 432 25.62 8.24 32.51
CA PHE A 432 25.91 7.89 33.91
C PHE A 432 26.30 6.41 34.14
N LYS A 433 26.92 5.75 33.14
CA LYS A 433 27.17 4.30 33.05
C LYS A 433 25.90 3.47 32.83
N GLY A 434 25.06 3.89 31.88
CA GLY A 434 23.84 3.19 31.46
C GLY A 434 22.65 3.25 32.41
N VAL A 435 22.68 4.10 33.45
CA VAL A 435 21.58 4.25 34.43
C VAL A 435 20.67 5.45 34.18
N ALA A 436 21.08 6.35 33.27
CA ALA A 436 20.30 7.51 32.86
C ALA A 436 19.88 7.41 31.39
N THR A 437 18.94 8.26 30.99
CA THR A 437 18.48 8.38 29.60
C THR A 437 17.90 9.77 29.35
N VAL A 438 18.00 10.25 28.11
CA VAL A 438 17.44 11.54 27.70
C VAL A 438 15.96 11.38 27.41
N THR A 439 15.12 12.23 27.99
CA THR A 439 13.68 12.31 27.74
C THR A 439 13.27 13.69 27.21
N THR A 440 12.09 13.78 26.59
CA THR A 440 11.44 15.07 26.24
C THR A 440 10.27 15.41 27.16
N THR A 441 9.79 14.43 27.94
CA THR A 441 8.78 14.65 28.97
C THR A 441 9.40 15.48 30.09
N ASP A 442 8.82 16.64 30.39
CA ASP A 442 9.25 17.49 31.49
C ASP A 442 9.04 16.75 32.83
N PRO A 443 10.10 16.39 33.58
CA PRO A 443 9.99 15.68 34.85
C PRO A 443 9.63 16.60 36.03
N SER A 444 9.45 17.90 35.79
CA SER A 444 9.01 18.88 36.81
C SER A 444 7.64 18.54 37.37
N HIS A 445 7.49 18.69 38.68
CA HIS A 445 6.26 18.33 39.39
C HIS A 445 6.06 19.20 40.64
N GLY A 446 4.83 19.67 40.85
CA GLY A 446 4.49 20.54 41.99
C GLY A 446 5.32 21.82 41.99
N THR A 447 6.18 21.98 43.00
CA THR A 447 7.13 23.10 43.12
C THR A 447 8.51 22.79 42.56
N CYS A 448 8.81 21.53 42.24
CA CYS A 448 10.10 21.14 41.67
C CYS A 448 10.14 21.48 40.17
N VAL A 449 10.93 22.47 39.80
CA VAL A 449 11.16 22.88 38.41
C VAL A 449 12.57 22.47 38.02
N TYR A 450 12.70 21.65 36.99
CA TYR A 450 13.99 21.18 36.50
C TYR A 450 14.70 22.27 35.68
N PRO A 451 16.04 22.32 35.67
CA PRO A 451 16.82 23.30 34.90
C PRO A 451 16.43 23.42 33.42
N GLY A 452 16.00 22.33 32.78
CA GLY A 452 15.50 22.37 31.39
C GLY A 452 14.16 23.06 31.17
N SER A 453 13.32 23.22 32.19
CA SER A 453 11.96 23.74 32.06
C SER A 453 11.89 25.27 31.96
N GLY A 454 12.99 25.96 32.24
CA GLY A 454 13.08 27.43 32.31
C GLY A 454 12.80 28.19 31.00
N GLY A 455 12.55 27.50 29.89
CA GLY A 455 12.21 28.11 28.59
C GLY A 455 10.77 28.65 28.47
N LYS A 456 9.88 28.37 29.43
CA LYS A 456 8.47 28.80 29.40
C LYS A 456 8.20 29.95 30.37
N GLN A 457 8.29 31.20 29.89
CA GLN A 457 7.48 32.28 30.47
C GLN A 457 6.18 32.44 29.68
N ASN A 458 5.06 32.27 30.37
CA ASN A 458 3.68 32.52 29.93
C ASN A 458 3.23 31.84 28.62
N GLY A 459 2.99 30.53 28.71
CA GLY A 459 2.14 29.79 27.79
C GLY A 459 1.35 28.73 28.54
N THR A 460 0.17 29.09 29.06
CA THR A 460 -0.73 28.16 29.76
C THR A 460 -1.09 27.02 28.81
N MET A 461 -0.75 25.78 29.16
CA MET A 461 -1.14 24.63 28.33
C MET A 461 -2.65 24.43 28.49
N VAL A 462 -3.40 24.81 27.46
CA VAL A 462 -4.85 24.62 27.41
C VAL A 462 -5.13 23.15 27.14
N ASN A 463 -5.81 22.51 28.09
CA ASN A 463 -6.37 21.18 27.92
C ASN A 463 -7.37 21.24 26.74
N VAL A 464 -7.12 20.53 25.64
CA VAL A 464 -7.94 20.65 24.42
C VAL A 464 -9.23 19.85 24.56
N THR A 465 -10.16 20.42 25.32
CA THR A 465 -11.59 20.15 25.16
C THR A 465 -12.06 20.87 23.90
N ALA A 466 -12.70 20.17 22.98
CA ALA A 466 -13.18 20.77 21.73
C ALA A 466 -14.37 21.72 21.98
N PRO A 467 -14.34 22.96 21.46
CA PRO A 467 -15.54 23.81 21.37
C PRO A 467 -16.24 23.61 20.02
N SER A 468 -17.57 23.68 20.03
CA SER A 468 -18.44 23.39 18.89
C SER A 468 -19.00 24.65 18.21
N MET A 469 -19.19 24.54 16.89
CA MET A 469 -20.07 25.34 16.00
C MET A 469 -19.82 26.85 15.73
N ASN A 470 -20.11 27.23 14.48
CA ASN A 470 -20.79 28.46 13.98
C ASN A 470 -20.44 29.85 14.59
N SER A 471 -20.14 30.93 13.84
CA SER A 471 -20.36 31.23 12.40
C SER A 471 -19.38 32.30 11.87
N THR A 472 -19.16 32.30 10.55
CA THR A 472 -18.95 33.48 9.66
C THR A 472 -18.30 34.78 10.20
N ALA A 473 -17.04 35.06 9.81
CA ALA A 473 -16.59 36.40 9.43
C ALA A 473 -15.27 36.41 8.61
N SER A 474 -15.35 36.87 7.36
CA SER A 474 -14.29 37.52 6.53
C SER A 474 -12.81 37.10 6.64
N ASP A 475 -12.29 36.52 5.56
CA ASP A 475 -10.86 36.33 5.28
C ASP A 475 -10.02 37.61 5.33
N SER A 476 -8.80 37.51 5.87
CA SER A 476 -7.60 38.26 5.44
C SER A 476 -6.32 37.72 6.12
N PRO A 477 -5.49 36.91 5.44
CA PRO A 477 -4.18 36.51 5.96
C PRO A 477 -3.13 37.60 5.70
N GLY A 478 -2.40 38.01 6.76
CA GLY A 478 -1.24 38.89 6.63
C GLY A 478 -0.06 38.20 5.94
N VAL A 479 0.64 38.93 5.07
CA VAL A 479 1.74 38.41 4.24
C VAL A 479 3.10 38.78 4.82
N GLY A 480 3.94 37.77 5.05
CA GLY A 480 5.38 37.88 5.33
C GLY A 480 5.98 36.47 5.50
N ASP A 481 7.10 36.09 4.89
CA ASP A 481 7.98 36.84 3.98
C ASP A 481 8.59 35.90 2.92
N HIS A 482 8.15 36.03 1.67
CA HIS A 482 8.68 35.29 0.51
C HIS A 482 8.98 36.21 -0.68
N HIS A 483 8.93 37.54 -0.48
CA HIS A 483 8.79 38.49 -1.58
C HIS A 483 10.13 38.95 -2.20
N SER A 484 11.26 38.57 -1.60
CA SER A 484 12.61 38.98 -2.00
C SER A 484 13.16 38.18 -3.21
N VAL A 485 13.04 36.86 -3.22
CA VAL A 485 13.65 36.00 -4.26
C VAL A 485 12.91 36.11 -5.61
N ILE A 486 11.58 36.11 -5.59
CA ILE A 486 10.75 36.17 -6.82
C ILE A 486 10.89 37.53 -7.53
N ARG A 487 11.15 38.63 -6.79
CA ARG A 487 11.40 39.94 -7.39
C ARG A 487 12.74 39.99 -8.13
N PHE A 488 13.79 39.32 -7.64
CA PHE A 488 15.09 39.29 -8.31
C PHE A 488 15.08 38.47 -9.61
N THR A 489 14.41 37.32 -9.64
CA THR A 489 14.32 36.48 -10.85
C THR A 489 13.48 37.14 -11.94
N MET A 490 12.36 37.80 -11.59
CA MET A 490 11.58 38.57 -12.57
C MET A 490 12.33 39.82 -13.08
N LEU A 491 13.12 40.52 -12.24
CA LEU A 491 13.92 41.65 -12.72
C LEU A 491 14.97 41.22 -13.75
N PHE A 492 15.70 40.13 -13.49
CA PHE A 492 16.69 39.61 -14.45
C PHE A 492 16.04 39.09 -15.74
N GLY A 493 14.87 38.44 -15.66
CA GLY A 493 14.10 38.03 -16.83
C GLY A 493 13.66 39.22 -17.70
N LEU A 494 13.13 40.28 -17.08
CA LEU A 494 12.71 41.51 -17.78
C LEU A 494 13.90 42.28 -18.35
N LEU A 495 15.04 42.33 -17.65
CA LEU A 495 16.28 42.93 -18.17
C LEU A 495 16.86 42.15 -19.34
N ALA A 496 16.84 40.81 -19.30
CA ALA A 496 17.29 39.97 -20.42
C ALA A 496 16.38 40.11 -21.65
N LEU A 497 15.05 40.12 -21.46
CA LEU A 497 14.09 40.37 -22.53
C LEU A 497 14.23 41.79 -23.10
N GLY A 498 14.46 42.80 -22.25
CA GLY A 498 14.76 44.17 -22.67
C GLY A 498 16.05 44.27 -23.48
N LEU A 499 17.11 43.56 -23.07
CA LEU A 499 18.39 43.54 -23.80
C LEU A 499 18.25 42.84 -25.16
N LEU A 500 17.50 41.74 -25.24
CA LEU A 500 17.18 41.05 -26.49
C LEU A 500 16.33 41.93 -27.42
N ALA A 501 15.31 42.60 -26.88
CA ALA A 501 14.49 43.55 -27.65
C ALA A 501 15.32 44.75 -28.17
N TRP A 502 16.25 45.26 -27.36
CA TRP A 502 17.17 46.33 -27.77
C TRP A 502 18.16 45.89 -28.85
N LEU A 503 18.74 44.69 -28.73
CA LEU A 503 19.60 44.11 -29.77
C LEU A 503 18.81 43.86 -31.07
N TYR A 504 17.57 43.38 -30.96
CA TYR A 504 16.68 43.17 -32.10
C TYR A 504 16.31 44.49 -32.79
N TRP A 505 15.98 45.54 -32.03
CA TRP A 505 15.73 46.89 -32.53
C TRP A 505 16.96 47.48 -33.22
N ARG A 506 18.16 47.26 -32.67
CA ARG A 506 19.43 47.70 -33.24
C ARG A 506 19.76 47.02 -34.57
N GLU A 507 19.47 45.72 -34.72
CA GLU A 507 19.60 45.03 -36.00
C GLU A 507 18.50 45.40 -37.00
N LEU A 508 17.26 45.65 -36.55
CA LEU A 508 16.22 46.22 -37.42
C LEU A 508 16.60 47.61 -37.95
N GLN A 509 17.25 48.46 -37.15
CA GLN A 509 17.79 49.74 -37.62
C GLN A 509 18.94 49.56 -38.62
N ARG A 510 19.83 48.57 -38.41
CA ARG A 510 20.88 48.22 -39.39
C ARG A 510 20.30 47.72 -40.71
N LEU A 511 19.30 46.84 -40.67
CA LEU A 511 18.58 46.36 -41.84
C LEU A 511 17.83 47.48 -42.56
N ALA A 512 17.11 48.35 -41.82
CA ALA A 512 16.44 49.52 -42.40
C ALA A 512 17.44 50.48 -43.08
N TYR A 513 18.61 50.70 -42.48
CA TYR A 513 19.68 51.50 -43.09
C TYR A 513 20.29 50.83 -44.33
N LEU A 514 20.49 49.50 -44.33
CA LEU A 514 20.94 48.75 -45.51
C LEU A 514 19.90 48.82 -46.63
N VAL A 515 18.62 48.63 -46.32
CA VAL A 515 17.50 48.71 -47.27
C VAL A 515 17.36 50.12 -47.81
N ALA A 516 17.52 51.16 -46.98
CA ALA A 516 17.53 52.55 -47.43
C ALA A 516 18.73 52.85 -48.36
N LYS A 517 19.93 52.32 -48.07
CA LYS A 517 21.09 52.41 -48.97
C LYS A 517 20.88 51.66 -50.29
N LEU A 518 20.27 50.48 -50.26
CA LEU A 518 19.91 49.71 -51.45
C LEU A 518 18.84 50.45 -52.29
N ALA A 519 17.81 51.00 -51.64
CA ALA A 519 16.78 51.81 -52.31
C ALA A 519 17.37 53.09 -52.93
N ALA A 520 18.31 53.76 -52.26
CA ALA A 520 19.02 54.91 -52.81
C ALA A 520 19.94 54.51 -54.00
N ALA A 521 20.61 53.36 -53.94
CA ALA A 521 21.42 52.84 -55.04
C ALA A 521 20.57 52.46 -56.26
N VAL A 522 19.42 51.79 -56.05
CA VAL A 522 18.46 51.43 -57.09
C VAL A 522 17.81 52.69 -57.69
N GLY A 523 17.40 53.65 -56.86
CA GLY A 523 16.86 54.94 -57.32
C GLY A 523 17.86 55.75 -58.13
N GLY A 524 19.14 55.75 -57.73
CA GLY A 524 20.23 56.32 -58.52
C GLY A 524 20.38 55.66 -59.90
N LEU A 525 20.34 54.33 -59.95
CA LEU A 525 20.35 53.57 -61.20
C LEU A 525 19.14 53.88 -62.10
N GLN A 526 17.96 54.04 -61.48
CA GLN A 526 16.70 54.29 -62.17
C GLN A 526 16.62 55.72 -62.73
N THR A 527 17.19 56.72 -62.04
CA THR A 527 17.36 58.08 -62.59
C THR A 527 18.42 58.18 -63.70
N LEU A 528 19.47 57.35 -63.67
CA LEU A 528 20.44 57.22 -64.76
C LEU A 528 19.81 56.56 -66.01
N LEU A 529 18.98 55.54 -65.83
CA LEU A 529 18.21 54.93 -66.91
C LEU A 529 17.17 55.89 -67.50
N HIS A 530 16.45 56.66 -66.66
CA HIS A 530 15.43 57.58 -67.16
C HIS A 530 16.00 58.76 -67.96
N ARG A 531 17.23 59.21 -67.66
CA ARG A 531 17.94 60.26 -68.43
C ARG A 531 18.44 59.79 -69.81
N ASN A 532 18.69 58.49 -69.98
CA ASN A 532 19.06 57.90 -71.27
C ASN A 532 17.86 57.47 -72.14
N LEU A 533 16.65 57.43 -71.59
CA LEU A 533 15.42 56.98 -72.27
C LEU A 533 14.47 58.12 -72.69
N THR A 534 14.83 59.38 -72.47
CA THR A 534 14.15 60.56 -73.05
C THR A 534 14.78 61.05 -74.35
N LEU A 535 15.82 60.36 -74.84
CA LEU A 535 16.26 60.42 -76.23
C LEU A 535 15.81 59.12 -76.90
N ILE A 536 15.34 59.23 -78.16
CA ILE A 536 14.91 58.11 -79.02
C ILE A 536 13.52 57.53 -78.68
N SER A 537 12.46 58.21 -79.13
CA SER A 537 11.25 57.52 -79.61
C SER A 537 10.57 58.29 -80.75
N SER A 538 10.78 57.82 -81.98
CA SER A 538 9.93 58.09 -83.15
C SER A 538 10.10 56.93 -84.16
N PRO A 539 9.09 56.57 -84.95
CA PRO A 539 8.73 55.15 -85.13
C PRO A 539 9.01 54.57 -86.53
N SER A 540 9.08 53.23 -86.65
CA SER A 540 8.72 52.46 -87.86
C SER A 540 8.62 50.93 -87.65
N PHE A 541 7.69 50.34 -88.42
CA PHE A 541 7.36 48.92 -88.71
C PHE A 541 8.56 48.03 -89.19
N PRO A 542 8.38 46.72 -89.51
CA PRO A 542 7.82 45.59 -88.75
C PRO A 542 8.63 44.26 -88.99
N ALA A 543 7.95 43.10 -88.98
CA ALA A 543 8.28 41.81 -89.66
C ALA A 543 9.04 40.69 -88.90
N LEU A 544 8.24 39.72 -88.42
CA LEU A 544 8.29 38.27 -88.68
C LEU A 544 9.62 37.52 -88.94
N SER A 545 9.86 36.55 -88.04
CA SER A 545 10.31 35.16 -88.29
C SER A 545 11.66 34.88 -88.97
N SER A 546 12.48 34.05 -88.30
CA SER A 546 12.81 32.70 -88.81
C SER A 546 13.61 31.87 -87.80
N ILE A 547 13.64 30.55 -88.05
CA ILE A 547 14.68 29.57 -87.67
C ILE A 547 14.60 28.88 -86.27
N LEU A 548 14.21 27.60 -86.41
CA LEU A 548 14.65 26.37 -85.72
C LEU A 548 13.94 25.81 -84.46
N SER A 549 13.41 24.61 -84.69
CA SER A 549 13.25 23.51 -83.73
C SER A 549 14.42 22.50 -83.97
N PRO A 550 14.32 21.15 -83.85
CA PRO A 550 14.86 20.38 -82.72
C PRO A 550 15.99 19.37 -83.05
N SER A 551 16.46 18.62 -82.02
CA SER A 551 17.22 17.34 -82.04
C SER A 551 18.75 17.40 -82.34
N LYS A 552 19.65 16.51 -81.86
CA LYS A 552 19.59 15.36 -80.90
C LYS A 552 21.03 14.89 -80.49
N GLN A 553 21.27 14.60 -79.18
CA GLN A 553 22.16 13.53 -78.61
C GLN A 553 23.71 13.56 -78.82
N PRO A 554 24.56 12.73 -78.12
CA PRO A 554 24.34 11.80 -76.97
C PRO A 554 25.40 11.81 -75.79
N LEU A 555 25.14 10.96 -74.78
CA LEU A 555 26.06 10.18 -73.89
C LEU A 555 26.81 10.77 -72.66
N ILE A 556 26.50 10.24 -71.45
CA ILE A 556 27.39 9.67 -70.38
C ILE A 556 26.50 9.43 -69.12
N VAL A 557 26.00 8.21 -68.84
CA VAL A 557 26.51 7.08 -67.99
C VAL A 557 25.81 6.97 -66.61
N ARG A 558 25.58 5.72 -66.18
CA ARG A 558 24.99 5.23 -64.91
C ARG A 558 25.88 5.61 -63.69
N VAL A 559 25.39 5.67 -62.45
CA VAL A 559 25.21 4.51 -61.54
C VAL A 559 24.38 4.92 -60.29
N GLN A 560 23.65 3.95 -59.73
CA GLN A 560 22.84 4.06 -58.49
C GLN A 560 23.66 3.77 -57.21
N ALA A 561 23.08 4.09 -56.04
CA ALA A 561 23.49 3.71 -54.67
C ALA A 561 24.74 4.45 -54.11
N GLN A 562 24.70 5.12 -52.94
CA GLN A 562 24.16 4.73 -51.62
C GLN A 562 23.78 5.96 -50.73
N ALA A 563 23.26 5.69 -49.52
CA ALA A 563 23.03 6.59 -48.35
C ALA A 563 21.85 7.61 -48.45
N MET A 564 20.76 7.40 -47.68
CA MET A 564 20.48 7.96 -46.33
C MET A 564 20.30 9.50 -46.34
N ALA A 565 19.11 10.11 -46.33
CA ALA A 565 17.89 9.95 -45.50
C ALA A 565 18.03 10.45 -44.05
N ALA A 566 17.63 11.70 -43.79
CA ALA A 566 17.30 12.23 -42.45
C ALA A 566 16.40 13.49 -42.51
N LEU A 567 15.35 13.50 -41.69
CA LEU A 567 14.63 14.66 -41.12
C LEU A 567 14.07 15.72 -42.12
N LEU A 568 12.93 15.52 -42.79
CA LEU A 568 11.52 15.52 -42.32
C LEU A 568 10.94 16.88 -41.89
N GLY A 569 9.85 17.28 -42.57
CA GLY A 569 8.94 18.34 -42.12
C GLY A 569 8.07 18.95 -43.22
N SER A 570 7.00 18.27 -43.67
CA SER A 570 5.99 18.91 -44.53
C SER A 570 4.55 18.43 -44.30
N LEU A 571 3.69 19.43 -44.02
CA LEU A 571 2.26 19.56 -44.35
C LEU A 571 1.20 18.62 -43.71
N GLN A 572 0.25 19.28 -43.04
CA GLN A 572 -1.18 18.93 -43.08
C GLN A 572 -1.97 20.07 -43.74
N THR A 573 -3.01 19.70 -44.48
CA THR A 573 -4.25 20.41 -44.94
C THR A 573 -4.65 19.79 -46.29
N ASN A 574 -5.91 19.56 -46.66
CA ASN A 574 -7.19 19.81 -46.00
C ASN A 574 -8.27 18.84 -46.53
N PHE A 575 -9.25 18.51 -45.68
CA PHE A 575 -10.70 18.31 -45.93
C PHE A 575 -11.29 17.60 -47.19
N LEU A 576 -12.37 16.84 -46.89
CA LEU A 576 -13.53 16.42 -47.72
C LEU A 576 -13.56 15.02 -48.40
N ARG A 577 -14.55 14.24 -47.94
CA ARG A 577 -15.26 13.07 -48.54
C ARG A 577 -16.15 13.51 -49.74
N PRO A 578 -16.86 12.65 -50.53
CA PRO A 578 -17.28 11.25 -50.23
C PRO A 578 -17.30 10.21 -51.39
N ARG A 579 -17.76 8.99 -51.03
CA ARG A 579 -18.54 7.98 -51.80
C ARG A 579 -17.85 6.87 -52.66
N SER A 580 -18.22 5.62 -52.30
CA SER A 580 -18.57 4.41 -53.12
C SER A 580 -17.48 3.72 -53.97
N SER A 581 -17.43 2.38 -54.13
CA SER A 581 -18.25 1.26 -53.62
C SER A 581 -17.51 -0.10 -53.73
N LEU A 582 -18.07 -1.16 -53.13
CA LEU A 582 -17.77 -2.62 -53.22
C LEU A 582 -17.65 -3.19 -54.68
N PRO A 583 -17.30 -4.50 -54.92
CA PRO A 583 -16.91 -5.61 -54.01
C PRO A 583 -15.74 -6.53 -54.48
N SER A 584 -15.47 -7.60 -53.69
CA SER A 584 -15.25 -9.01 -54.09
C SER A 584 -13.85 -9.71 -54.00
N THR A 585 -13.91 -10.88 -53.36
CA THR A 585 -13.00 -12.05 -53.22
C THR A 585 -12.89 -12.88 -54.53
N PRO A 586 -12.07 -13.96 -54.72
CA PRO A 586 -11.60 -15.00 -53.75
C PRO A 586 -10.15 -15.59 -53.99
N SER A 587 -9.43 -16.22 -53.03
CA SER A 587 -9.37 -17.64 -52.55
C SER A 587 -8.15 -18.52 -52.96
N LEU A 588 -7.50 -19.10 -51.94
CA LEU A 588 -7.03 -20.51 -51.76
C LEU A 588 -5.79 -21.16 -52.46
N ALA A 589 -5.26 -22.16 -51.71
CA ALA A 589 -4.24 -23.21 -51.98
C ALA A 589 -2.75 -22.79 -51.94
N SER A 590 -1.78 -23.41 -51.22
CA SER A 590 -1.54 -24.76 -50.62
C SER A 590 -0.55 -25.63 -51.42
N SER A 591 0.65 -25.90 -50.88
CA SER A 591 1.23 -27.26 -50.72
C SER A 591 2.68 -27.26 -50.20
N SER A 592 3.07 -28.37 -49.55
CA SER A 592 4.36 -28.62 -48.87
C SER A 592 5.35 -29.40 -49.76
N PHE A 593 6.65 -29.45 -49.41
CA PHE A 593 7.51 -30.65 -49.60
C PHE A 593 8.81 -30.59 -48.78
N THR A 594 9.46 -31.76 -48.61
CA THR A 594 10.59 -32.07 -47.69
C THR A 594 11.90 -32.38 -48.41
N CYS A 595 13.08 -32.13 -47.78
CA CYS A 595 14.15 -33.12 -47.51
C CYS A 595 15.54 -32.52 -47.13
N LEU A 596 16.30 -33.31 -46.36
CA LEU A 596 17.71 -33.17 -45.92
C LEU A 596 18.69 -33.64 -47.05
N PRO A 597 20.03 -33.37 -47.04
CA PRO A 597 20.95 -33.94 -46.01
C PRO A 597 22.33 -33.26 -45.70
N THR A 598 22.94 -33.74 -44.59
CA THR A 598 24.39 -33.96 -44.31
C THR A 598 25.43 -32.82 -44.28
N GLY A 599 26.26 -32.81 -43.22
CA GLY A 599 27.63 -32.27 -43.22
C GLY A 599 28.20 -31.94 -41.83
N ASN A 600 29.19 -32.70 -41.33
CA ASN A 600 29.84 -32.46 -40.03
C ASN A 600 31.30 -33.01 -40.01
N PRO A 601 32.28 -32.28 -39.46
CA PRO A 601 33.35 -32.91 -38.67
C PRO A 601 33.68 -32.09 -37.38
N LYS A 602 33.61 -32.66 -36.17
CA LYS A 602 34.60 -33.52 -35.48
C LYS A 602 35.93 -32.85 -35.08
N LEU A 603 36.17 -32.78 -33.76
CA LEU A 603 37.32 -33.29 -32.95
C LEU A 603 37.38 -32.48 -31.63
N LEU A 604 37.73 -32.96 -30.42
CA LEU A 604 38.18 -34.26 -29.87
C LEU A 604 37.23 -34.65 -28.69
N ALA A 605 36.95 -35.90 -28.30
CA ALA A 605 37.82 -37.01 -27.83
C ALA A 605 38.62 -36.64 -26.56
N ALA A 606 38.73 -37.44 -25.49
CA ALA A 606 38.29 -38.80 -25.15
C ALA A 606 38.32 -38.96 -23.59
N ALA A 607 38.04 -40.08 -22.89
CA ALA A 607 37.66 -41.44 -23.27
C ALA A 607 37.15 -42.26 -22.05
N ARG A 608 36.16 -43.17 -22.28
CA ARG A 608 36.09 -44.59 -21.83
C ARG A 608 35.96 -44.87 -20.30
N SER A 609 35.46 -46.03 -19.82
CA SER A 609 35.12 -47.36 -20.37
C SER A 609 34.02 -48.04 -19.48
N VAL A 610 33.44 -49.24 -19.68
CA VAL A 610 33.10 -50.12 -20.84
C VAL A 610 32.17 -51.25 -20.34
N ASP A 611 31.08 -51.55 -21.08
CA ASP A 611 30.25 -52.80 -21.15
C ASP A 611 29.67 -53.45 -19.85
N SER A 612 28.64 -54.32 -19.84
CA SER A 612 27.91 -55.07 -20.90
C SER A 612 26.43 -55.36 -20.53
N SER A 613 25.61 -55.70 -21.54
CA SER A 613 24.24 -56.27 -21.46
C SER A 613 24.26 -57.83 -21.59
N PRO A 614 23.16 -58.63 -21.62
CA PRO A 614 21.70 -58.32 -21.71
C PRO A 614 20.76 -59.26 -20.85
N PHE A 615 19.46 -59.31 -21.23
CA PHE A 615 18.38 -60.32 -20.95
C PHE A 615 17.26 -60.04 -19.90
N LEU A 616 16.03 -59.89 -20.46
CA LEU A 616 14.69 -60.32 -20.00
C LEU A 616 14.26 -60.25 -18.51
N GLY A 617 13.14 -59.56 -18.24
CA GLY A 617 12.14 -60.05 -17.27
C GLY A 617 11.42 -59.03 -16.36
N SER A 618 10.16 -58.69 -16.72
CA SER A 618 9.05 -58.29 -15.81
C SER A 618 9.12 -57.02 -14.93
N ASN A 619 7.93 -56.53 -14.58
CA ASN A 619 7.63 -55.29 -13.84
C ASN A 619 7.96 -55.34 -12.33
N VAL A 620 7.76 -54.17 -11.69
CA VAL A 620 7.74 -53.84 -10.25
C VAL A 620 9.06 -53.29 -9.69
N ARG A 621 9.00 -52.08 -9.14
CA ARG A 621 10.01 -51.48 -8.25
C ARG A 621 9.36 -50.90 -6.99
N PHE A 622 9.69 -51.48 -5.84
CA PHE A 622 10.02 -50.71 -4.62
C PHE A 622 11.48 -50.21 -4.80
N VAL A 623 12.05 -49.24 -4.06
CA VAL A 623 12.26 -49.17 -2.59
C VAL A 623 12.63 -47.72 -2.18
N GLU A 624 11.88 -47.17 -1.21
CA GLU A 624 12.31 -46.53 0.06
C GLU A 624 13.40 -45.41 0.19
N ILE A 625 12.92 -44.24 0.64
CA ILE A 625 13.48 -43.25 1.62
C ILE A 625 14.85 -42.56 1.42
N ARG A 626 14.80 -41.21 1.47
CA ARG A 626 15.71 -40.39 2.29
C ARG A 626 14.95 -39.30 3.06
N ARG A 627 15.33 -39.09 4.32
CA ARG A 627 14.68 -38.18 5.30
C ARG A 627 14.86 -36.70 4.93
N THR A 628 13.84 -35.88 5.15
CA THR A 628 13.93 -34.40 5.19
C THR A 628 13.36 -33.85 6.49
N ARG A 629 13.89 -32.69 6.95
CA ARG A 629 13.62 -32.09 8.26
C ARG A 629 12.26 -31.38 8.32
N LYS A 630 11.66 -31.35 9.52
CA LYS A 630 10.45 -30.56 9.84
C LYS A 630 10.61 -29.06 9.54
N ARG A 631 9.54 -28.44 9.04
CA ARG A 631 9.21 -27.02 9.22
C ARG A 631 7.76 -26.94 9.72
N HIS A 632 7.49 -26.06 10.68
CA HIS A 632 6.16 -25.91 11.31
C HIS A 632 5.23 -25.01 10.49
N GLY A 633 3.91 -25.24 10.62
CA GLY A 633 2.96 -24.12 10.72
C GLY A 633 2.22 -23.67 9.44
N SER A 634 1.62 -24.57 8.66
CA SER A 634 0.47 -24.18 7.81
C SER A 634 -0.65 -25.22 7.88
N ALA A 635 -1.89 -24.78 7.72
CA ALA A 635 -3.07 -25.64 7.78
C ALA A 635 -3.18 -26.46 6.50
N LEU A 636 -2.77 -27.73 6.56
CA LEU A 636 -2.92 -28.68 5.46
C LEU A 636 -4.39 -29.06 5.28
N ALA A 637 -5.06 -28.43 4.32
CA ALA A 637 -6.35 -28.88 3.81
C ALA A 637 -6.13 -30.06 2.86
N VAL A 638 -6.72 -31.21 3.17
CA VAL A 638 -6.67 -32.43 2.36
C VAL A 638 -8.07 -32.72 1.84
N GLN A 639 -8.25 -32.64 0.53
CA GLN A 639 -9.48 -33.10 -0.12
C GLN A 639 -9.41 -34.61 -0.30
N MET A 640 -10.47 -35.31 0.10
CA MET A 640 -10.58 -36.77 0.00
C MET A 640 -11.91 -37.15 -0.67
N SER A 641 -11.95 -38.33 -1.30
CA SER A 641 -13.15 -38.88 -1.91
C SER A 641 -13.51 -40.19 -1.24
N TRP A 642 -14.77 -40.35 -0.85
CA TRP A 642 -15.28 -41.62 -0.33
C TRP A 642 -15.35 -42.68 -1.42
N ASP A 643 -14.90 -43.89 -1.11
CA ASP A 643 -15.17 -45.06 -1.95
C ASP A 643 -16.60 -45.60 -1.75
N GLY A 644 -17.15 -46.22 -2.80
CA GLY A 644 -18.43 -46.92 -2.75
C GLY A 644 -19.67 -45.99 -2.63
N PRO A 645 -20.65 -46.29 -1.75
CA PRO A 645 -21.98 -45.65 -1.76
C PRO A 645 -21.99 -44.17 -1.30
N LEU A 646 -20.85 -43.64 -0.85
CA LEU A 646 -20.67 -42.23 -0.50
C LEU A 646 -19.91 -41.43 -1.56
N SER A 647 -19.51 -42.04 -2.68
CA SER A 647 -18.75 -41.40 -3.78
C SER A 647 -19.41 -40.16 -4.41
N SER A 648 -20.72 -39.95 -4.21
CA SER A 648 -21.45 -38.74 -4.62
C SER A 648 -21.38 -37.57 -3.62
N VAL A 649 -20.74 -37.77 -2.47
CA VAL A 649 -20.56 -36.76 -1.42
C VAL A 649 -19.08 -36.37 -1.36
N LYS A 650 -18.77 -35.07 -1.36
CA LYS A 650 -17.39 -34.57 -1.25
C LYS A 650 -16.98 -34.48 0.23
N LEU A 651 -15.77 -34.94 0.57
CA LEU A 651 -15.17 -34.79 1.90
C LEU A 651 -13.97 -33.83 1.84
N ILE A 652 -13.96 -32.84 2.73
CA ILE A 652 -12.81 -31.99 3.00
C ILE A 652 -12.41 -32.20 4.45
N VAL A 653 -11.12 -32.40 4.71
CA VAL A 653 -10.57 -32.46 6.07
C VAL A 653 -9.48 -31.40 6.20
N GLN A 654 -9.57 -30.56 7.23
CA GLN A 654 -8.64 -29.46 7.50
C GLN A 654 -8.09 -29.59 8.92
N GLY A 655 -6.76 -29.52 9.07
CA GLY A 655 -6.08 -29.50 10.37
C GLY A 655 -5.50 -28.13 10.69
N LYS A 656 -5.97 -27.48 11.76
CA LYS A 656 -5.39 -26.25 12.32
C LYS A 656 -4.58 -26.59 13.56
N ASN A 657 -3.26 -26.37 13.51
CA ASN A 657 -2.31 -26.77 14.55
C ASN A 657 -2.33 -28.28 14.87
N LEU A 658 -2.67 -29.11 13.89
CA LEU A 658 -2.70 -30.57 13.98
C LEU A 658 -2.28 -31.19 12.64
N GLU A 659 -1.28 -32.09 12.67
CA GLU A 659 -0.89 -32.88 11.49
C GLU A 659 -1.93 -34.00 11.27
N LEU A 660 -2.52 -34.06 10.07
CA LEU A 660 -3.54 -35.06 9.70
C LEU A 660 -2.89 -36.41 9.37
N THR A 661 -2.69 -37.26 10.38
CA THR A 661 -2.25 -38.64 10.19
C THR A 661 -3.31 -39.50 9.51
N ASP A 662 -2.89 -40.54 8.79
CA ASP A 662 -3.82 -41.42 8.07
C ASP A 662 -4.75 -42.21 9.02
N THR A 663 -4.34 -42.40 10.26
CA THR A 663 -5.19 -42.93 11.35
C THR A 663 -6.33 -41.99 11.72
N ILE A 664 -6.10 -40.68 11.73
CA ILE A 664 -7.14 -39.68 12.00
C ILE A 664 -8.10 -39.58 10.81
N LYS A 665 -7.57 -39.53 9.56
CA LYS A 665 -8.36 -39.52 8.34
C LYS A 665 -9.30 -40.73 8.28
N LYS A 666 -8.76 -41.94 8.48
CA LYS A 666 -9.56 -43.18 8.51
C LYS A 666 -10.62 -43.18 9.61
N HIS A 667 -10.34 -42.59 10.78
CA HIS A 667 -11.35 -42.50 11.87
C HIS A 667 -12.46 -41.50 11.55
N ILE A 668 -12.14 -40.36 10.95
CA ILE A 668 -13.15 -39.42 10.39
C ILE A 668 -14.00 -40.16 9.35
N GLU A 669 -13.36 -40.92 8.46
CA GLU A 669 -14.03 -41.73 7.46
C GLU A 669 -15.00 -42.73 8.11
N ASP A 670 -14.51 -43.55 9.04
CA ASP A 670 -15.29 -44.57 9.73
C ASP A 670 -16.46 -44.01 10.58
N LYS A 671 -16.38 -42.77 11.07
CA LYS A 671 -17.38 -42.18 11.98
C LYS A 671 -18.35 -41.24 11.27
N VAL A 672 -17.82 -40.22 10.59
CA VAL A 672 -18.63 -39.25 9.82
C VAL A 672 -19.24 -39.93 8.60
N GLY A 673 -18.56 -40.92 8.03
CA GLY A 673 -19.07 -41.72 6.92
C GLY A 673 -20.30 -42.52 7.34
N LYS A 674 -20.21 -43.29 8.43
CA LYS A 674 -21.36 -44.03 8.99
C LYS A 674 -22.51 -43.10 9.38
N ALA A 675 -22.23 -41.86 9.79
CA ALA A 675 -23.26 -40.86 10.06
C ALA A 675 -24.01 -40.43 8.79
N VAL A 676 -23.29 -40.12 7.72
CA VAL A 676 -23.86 -39.62 6.46
C VAL A 676 -24.40 -40.74 5.56
N GLN A 677 -23.88 -41.97 5.65
CA GLN A 677 -24.17 -43.09 4.75
C GLN A 677 -25.66 -43.39 4.59
N LYS A 678 -26.46 -43.32 5.68
CA LYS A 678 -27.91 -43.57 5.63
C LYS A 678 -28.73 -42.40 5.02
N HIS A 679 -28.10 -41.24 4.86
CA HIS A 679 -28.69 -39.97 4.43
C HIS A 679 -27.94 -39.34 3.23
N SER A 680 -27.10 -40.12 2.53
CA SER A 680 -26.22 -39.65 1.45
C SER A 680 -26.95 -38.97 0.28
N HIS A 681 -28.22 -39.34 0.06
CA HIS A 681 -29.09 -38.68 -0.91
C HIS A 681 -29.37 -37.21 -0.57
N LEU A 682 -29.40 -36.82 0.71
CA LEU A 682 -29.65 -35.45 1.17
C LEU A 682 -28.39 -34.57 1.20
N VAL A 683 -27.21 -35.16 1.38
CA VAL A 683 -25.93 -34.44 1.56
C VAL A 683 -25.19 -34.27 0.22
N ARG A 684 -24.53 -33.12 0.04
CA ARG A 684 -23.68 -32.77 -1.11
C ARG A 684 -22.20 -32.78 -0.73
N GLU A 685 -21.86 -32.14 0.38
CA GLU A 685 -20.48 -31.89 0.80
C GLU A 685 -20.37 -31.88 2.32
N VAL A 686 -19.21 -32.30 2.82
CA VAL A 686 -18.87 -32.43 4.24
C VAL A 686 -17.51 -31.77 4.45
N ASP A 687 -17.46 -30.67 5.20
CA ASP A 687 -16.22 -30.03 5.64
C ASP A 687 -15.98 -30.37 7.12
N VAL A 688 -14.82 -30.98 7.42
CA VAL A 688 -14.41 -31.40 8.76
C VAL A 688 -13.17 -30.61 9.15
N ARG A 689 -13.27 -29.81 10.21
CA ARG A 689 -12.16 -28.99 10.72
C ARG A 689 -11.77 -29.46 12.11
N LEU A 690 -10.52 -29.88 12.24
CA LEU A 690 -9.92 -30.24 13.51
C LEU A 690 -9.00 -29.10 13.97
N SER A 691 -9.11 -28.70 15.22
CA SER A 691 -8.17 -27.76 15.83
C SER A 691 -7.75 -28.15 17.24
N VAL A 692 -6.51 -27.82 17.60
CA VAL A 692 -5.93 -28.08 18.92
C VAL A 692 -5.56 -26.75 19.57
N ARG A 693 -5.97 -26.57 20.83
CA ARG A 693 -5.69 -25.40 21.66
C ARG A 693 -5.26 -25.83 23.07
N GLY A 694 -4.36 -25.05 23.68
CA GLY A 694 -3.83 -25.29 25.02
C GLY A 694 -2.83 -26.46 25.12
N GLY A 695 -2.22 -26.62 26.29
CA GLY A 695 -1.15 -27.59 26.53
C GLY A 695 0.22 -27.19 25.95
N GLU A 696 0.84 -28.07 25.18
CA GLU A 696 2.20 -27.87 24.63
C GLU A 696 2.29 -26.75 23.57
N PHE A 697 1.14 -26.30 23.05
CA PHE A 697 1.04 -25.30 21.97
C PHE A 697 0.40 -23.97 22.41
N GLY A 698 0.21 -23.74 23.72
CA GLY A 698 -0.31 -22.47 24.25
C GLY A 698 -0.83 -22.57 25.69
N LYS A 699 -1.05 -21.41 26.33
CA LYS A 699 -1.61 -21.34 27.70
C LYS A 699 -3.05 -21.87 27.73
N GLY A 700 -3.38 -22.72 28.71
CA GLY A 700 -4.74 -23.25 28.94
C GLY A 700 -4.83 -24.79 28.90
N PRO A 701 -5.98 -25.37 29.29
CA PRO A 701 -6.22 -26.81 29.28
C PRO A 701 -6.16 -27.40 27.85
N ARG A 702 -5.85 -28.70 27.75
CA ARG A 702 -5.72 -29.42 26.47
C ARG A 702 -7.09 -29.67 25.82
N ILE A 703 -7.54 -28.73 24.99
CA ILE A 703 -8.82 -28.81 24.28
C ILE A 703 -8.58 -29.15 22.81
N ARG A 704 -9.29 -30.16 22.32
CA ARG A 704 -9.28 -30.59 20.92
C ARG A 704 -10.70 -30.48 20.38
N ARG A 705 -10.86 -29.62 19.38
CA ARG A 705 -12.14 -29.23 18.82
C ARG A 705 -12.35 -29.89 17.47
N CYS A 706 -13.52 -30.47 17.27
CA CYS A 706 -13.99 -30.95 15.98
C CYS A 706 -15.20 -30.12 15.55
N GLU A 707 -15.14 -29.52 14.37
CA GLU A 707 -16.24 -28.83 13.71
C GLU A 707 -16.59 -29.60 12.43
N VAL A 708 -17.86 -29.98 12.27
CA VAL A 708 -18.37 -30.61 11.03
C VAL A 708 -19.49 -29.76 10.47
N THR A 709 -19.34 -29.40 9.19
CA THR A 709 -20.35 -28.67 8.42
C THR A 709 -20.81 -29.53 7.25
N LEU A 710 -22.10 -29.87 7.23
CA LEU A 710 -22.76 -30.60 6.15
C LEU A 710 -23.54 -29.64 5.27
N PHE A 711 -23.26 -29.65 3.97
CA PHE A 711 -24.06 -28.95 2.98
C PHE A 711 -25.10 -29.91 2.42
N THR A 712 -26.38 -29.68 2.70
CA THR A 712 -27.47 -30.47 2.14
C THR A 712 -27.91 -29.94 0.77
N LYS A 713 -28.67 -30.74 0.02
CA LYS A 713 -29.19 -30.37 -1.31
C LYS A 713 -30.49 -29.54 -1.27
N LYS A 714 -31.18 -29.51 -0.12
CA LYS A 714 -32.50 -28.87 0.05
C LYS A 714 -32.65 -28.07 1.35
N HIS A 715 -32.14 -28.61 2.45
CA HIS A 715 -32.37 -28.14 3.82
C HIS A 715 -31.24 -27.23 4.34
N GLY A 716 -30.56 -26.51 3.44
CA GLY A 716 -29.47 -25.60 3.80
C GLY A 716 -28.22 -26.29 4.37
N VAL A 717 -27.61 -25.64 5.36
CA VAL A 717 -26.34 -26.03 6.01
C VAL A 717 -26.64 -26.56 7.41
N ILE A 718 -26.02 -27.68 7.79
CA ILE A 718 -26.09 -28.24 9.15
C ILE A 718 -24.70 -28.17 9.76
N ARG A 719 -24.57 -27.61 10.96
CA ARG A 719 -23.30 -27.51 11.70
C ARG A 719 -23.38 -28.27 13.03
N ALA A 720 -22.26 -28.80 13.49
CA ALA A 720 -22.02 -29.16 14.88
C ALA A 720 -20.54 -28.98 15.25
N GLU A 721 -20.28 -28.62 16.50
CA GLU A 721 -18.96 -28.29 17.02
C GLU A 721 -18.84 -28.86 18.44
N GLU A 722 -17.83 -29.68 18.72
CA GLU A 722 -17.62 -30.30 20.03
C GLU A 722 -16.14 -30.23 20.46
N ASP A 723 -15.94 -30.10 21.78
CA ASP A 723 -14.66 -30.05 22.45
C ASP A 723 -14.43 -31.31 23.30
N ALA A 724 -13.23 -31.92 23.19
CA ALA A 724 -12.84 -33.03 24.04
C ALA A 724 -11.33 -33.02 24.36
N GLU A 725 -10.92 -33.84 25.33
CA GLU A 725 -9.50 -34.03 25.66
C GLU A 725 -8.71 -34.73 24.54
N THR A 726 -9.37 -35.57 23.72
CA THR A 726 -8.73 -36.31 22.61
C THR A 726 -9.43 -36.05 21.28
N THR A 727 -8.68 -36.02 20.18
CA THR A 727 -9.23 -35.78 18.82
C THR A 727 -10.28 -36.84 18.48
N PHE A 728 -10.00 -38.12 18.79
CA PHE A 728 -10.91 -39.23 18.53
C PHE A 728 -12.23 -39.09 19.29
N ALA A 729 -12.21 -38.64 20.55
CA ALA A 729 -13.42 -38.37 21.32
C ALA A 729 -14.23 -37.21 20.71
N SER A 730 -13.58 -36.10 20.31
CA SER A 730 -14.28 -34.99 19.64
C SER A 730 -14.95 -35.42 18.33
N ILE A 731 -14.30 -36.26 17.51
CA ILE A 731 -14.89 -36.80 16.28
C ILE A 731 -16.10 -37.70 16.58
N ASP A 732 -15.98 -38.56 17.60
CA ASP A 732 -17.06 -39.45 18.00
C ASP A 732 -18.30 -38.68 18.48
N LEU A 733 -18.12 -37.67 19.34
CA LEU A 733 -19.20 -36.80 19.81
C LEU A 733 -19.91 -36.09 18.67
N VAL A 734 -19.18 -35.37 17.80
CA VAL A 734 -19.79 -34.69 16.63
C VAL A 734 -20.51 -35.69 15.72
N SER A 735 -19.93 -36.86 15.48
CA SER A 735 -20.56 -37.87 14.61
C SER A 735 -21.93 -38.33 15.13
N SER A 736 -22.10 -38.41 16.46
CA SER A 736 -23.37 -38.77 17.09
C SER A 736 -24.43 -37.67 16.96
N ILE A 737 -24.02 -36.41 17.03
CA ILE A 737 -24.90 -35.24 16.85
C ILE A 737 -25.32 -35.11 15.39
N MET A 738 -24.38 -35.30 14.45
CA MET A 738 -24.68 -35.31 13.01
C MET A 738 -25.67 -36.43 12.64
N GLN A 739 -25.55 -37.62 13.23
CA GLN A 739 -26.55 -38.69 13.07
C GLN A 739 -27.94 -38.26 13.57
N ARG A 740 -28.00 -37.54 14.70
CA ARG A 740 -29.27 -37.05 15.27
C ARG A 740 -29.90 -35.94 14.41
N LYS A 741 -29.13 -34.93 13.98
CA LYS A 741 -29.63 -33.84 13.11
C LYS A 741 -30.10 -34.38 11.74
N LEU A 742 -29.33 -35.26 11.08
CA LEU A 742 -29.73 -35.89 9.81
C LEU A 742 -30.95 -36.80 9.91
N ARG A 743 -31.15 -37.44 11.07
CA ARG A 743 -32.36 -38.23 11.34
C ARG A 743 -33.60 -37.35 11.44
N LYS A 744 -33.59 -36.32 12.29
CA LYS A 744 -34.70 -35.36 12.48
C LYS A 744 -35.19 -34.81 11.12
N ILE A 745 -34.25 -34.37 10.28
CA ILE A 745 -34.55 -33.80 8.95
C ILE A 745 -35.21 -34.83 8.02
N LYS A 746 -34.76 -36.10 8.05
CA LYS A 746 -35.37 -37.16 7.24
C LYS A 746 -36.79 -37.49 7.72
N GLU A 747 -37.01 -37.55 9.03
CA GLU A 747 -38.31 -37.83 9.64
C GLU A 747 -39.32 -36.71 9.25
N LYS A 748 -38.89 -35.44 9.26
CA LYS A 748 -39.71 -34.31 8.80
C LYS A 748 -40.00 -34.30 7.29
N ASP A 749 -39.05 -34.73 6.45
CA ASP A 749 -39.26 -34.92 5.00
C ASP A 749 -40.33 -35.99 4.71
N SER A 750 -40.54 -36.98 5.60
CA SER A 750 -41.66 -37.93 5.50
C SER A 750 -43.00 -37.40 5.98
N ASP A 751 -43.02 -36.55 7.01
CA ASP A 751 -44.28 -36.06 7.62
C ASP A 751 -44.96 -34.94 6.80
N HIS A 752 -44.21 -34.16 6.01
CA HIS A 752 -44.78 -33.13 5.12
C HIS A 752 -45.67 -33.70 4.00
N GLY A 753 -45.65 -35.03 3.78
CA GLY A 753 -46.50 -35.71 2.81
C GLY A 753 -48.01 -35.72 3.14
N ARG A 754 -48.44 -35.22 4.30
CA ARG A 754 -49.86 -35.28 4.75
C ARG A 754 -50.57 -33.94 4.98
N HIS A 755 -49.88 -32.80 4.91
CA HIS A 755 -50.52 -31.48 5.16
C HIS A 755 -50.18 -30.43 4.09
N MET A 756 -50.48 -30.73 2.83
CA MET A 756 -50.48 -29.72 1.77
C MET A 756 -51.66 -29.94 0.80
N LYS A 757 -52.83 -29.42 1.17
CA LYS A 757 -53.97 -29.28 0.24
C LYS A 757 -54.13 -27.83 -0.19
N GLY A 758 -53.41 -27.48 -1.26
CA GLY A 758 -53.79 -26.38 -2.16
C GLY A 758 -53.12 -25.04 -1.93
N PHE A 759 -52.00 -24.81 -2.62
CA PHE A 759 -51.88 -23.60 -3.45
C PHE A 759 -51.01 -23.89 -4.69
N ASN A 760 -51.60 -23.76 -5.89
CA ASN A 760 -50.91 -24.08 -7.15
C ASN A 760 -50.15 -22.85 -7.67
N ARG A 761 -48.82 -22.91 -7.72
CA ARG A 761 -48.00 -21.88 -8.38
C ARG A 761 -47.81 -22.19 -9.87
N SER A 762 -48.86 -21.99 -10.67
CA SER A 762 -48.78 -22.13 -12.14
C SER A 762 -49.85 -21.37 -12.94
N THR A 763 -50.05 -20.07 -12.65
CA THR A 763 -50.64 -19.15 -13.65
C THR A 763 -50.30 -17.70 -13.31
N PHE A 764 -49.23 -17.18 -13.92
CA PHE A 764 -49.31 -16.03 -14.82
C PHE A 764 -47.96 -15.86 -15.51
N LYS A 765 -48.00 -15.93 -16.83
CA LYS A 765 -46.89 -15.71 -17.75
C LYS A 765 -47.17 -14.37 -18.43
N GLU A 766 -46.11 -13.77 -18.95
CA GLU A 766 -46.11 -12.87 -20.13
C GLU A 766 -46.18 -11.34 -19.91
N ALA A 767 -45.32 -10.66 -20.68
CA ALA A 767 -45.38 -9.29 -21.19
C ALA A 767 -45.16 -8.06 -20.26
N MET A 768 -44.03 -7.37 -20.50
CA MET A 768 -43.98 -5.90 -20.49
C MET A 768 -44.81 -5.33 -21.65
N PRO A 769 -45.16 -4.03 -21.60
CA PRO A 769 -44.69 -3.14 -22.68
C PRO A 769 -44.10 -1.81 -22.19
N GLU A 770 -43.52 -1.04 -23.12
CA GLU A 770 -42.74 0.18 -22.90
C GLU A 770 -43.55 1.49 -23.07
N SER A 771 -43.12 2.55 -22.36
CA SER A 771 -43.11 3.97 -22.81
C SER A 771 -44.45 4.74 -22.98
N PRO A 772 -44.44 6.09 -23.19
CA PRO A 772 -43.60 7.17 -22.61
C PRO A 772 -44.45 8.41 -22.14
N VAL A 773 -43.79 9.57 -21.97
CA VAL A 773 -44.29 10.98 -22.01
C VAL A 773 -44.44 11.75 -20.68
N GLU A 774 -43.34 12.43 -20.30
CA GLU A 774 -43.16 13.92 -20.28
C GLU A 774 -43.95 14.90 -19.37
N VAL A 775 -43.19 15.89 -18.85
CA VAL A 775 -43.52 17.24 -18.27
C VAL A 775 -44.62 17.42 -17.20
N ALA A 776 -44.23 17.99 -16.04
CA ALA A 776 -44.23 19.44 -15.81
C ALA A 776 -43.60 19.85 -14.46
N GLU A 777 -43.01 21.04 -14.40
CA GLU A 777 -42.48 21.70 -13.20
C GLU A 777 -43.61 22.33 -12.36
N LEU A 778 -43.34 22.66 -11.09
CA LEU A 778 -43.72 23.94 -10.47
C LEU A 778 -43.00 24.15 -9.13
N GLU A 779 -42.31 25.28 -8.99
CA GLU A 779 -41.76 25.83 -7.75
C GLU A 779 -42.82 26.64 -7.00
N ALA A 780 -42.69 26.79 -5.68
CA ALA A 780 -43.10 27.99 -4.93
C ALA A 780 -42.51 28.01 -3.52
N ASP A 781 -41.90 29.13 -3.15
CA ASP A 781 -41.33 29.41 -1.82
C ASP A 781 -42.38 29.81 -0.79
N GLU A 782 -42.03 29.76 0.50
CA GLU A 782 -41.84 30.96 1.33
C GLU A 782 -41.42 30.58 2.78
N ALA A 783 -40.85 31.54 3.50
CA ALA A 783 -40.10 31.30 4.73
C ALA A 783 -40.76 31.91 5.99
N VAL A 784 -40.01 31.83 7.11
CA VAL A 784 -39.94 32.77 8.25
C VAL A 784 -40.45 32.29 9.63
N ASN A 785 -39.58 32.57 10.61
CA ASN A 785 -39.70 32.56 12.08
C ASN A 785 -39.58 31.21 12.82
N GLY A 786 -38.51 31.10 13.61
CA GLY A 786 -38.28 30.03 14.58
C GLY A 786 -38.40 30.49 16.03
N ALA A 787 -38.21 29.55 16.94
CA ALA A 787 -37.95 29.78 18.36
C ALA A 787 -37.03 28.67 18.88
N SER A 788 -36.00 29.05 19.64
CA SER A 788 -34.99 28.14 20.20
C SER A 788 -35.41 27.55 21.55
N ILE A 789 -35.22 26.25 21.75
CA ILE A 789 -34.93 25.62 23.06
C ILE A 789 -33.84 24.56 22.85
N GLN A 790 -33.01 24.35 23.87
CA GLN A 790 -31.76 23.59 23.84
C GLN A 790 -31.94 22.08 23.63
N ALA A 791 -30.88 21.45 23.09
CA ALA A 791 -30.64 20.02 23.21
C ALA A 791 -29.64 19.78 24.36
N GLU A 792 -29.94 18.80 25.20
CA GLU A 792 -28.99 18.17 26.13
C GLU A 792 -28.59 16.80 25.58
N ASP A 793 -27.45 16.33 26.04
CA ASP A 793 -26.64 15.22 25.56
C ASP A 793 -27.36 13.86 25.43
N ASP A 794 -26.92 13.04 24.48
CA ASP A 794 -26.62 11.61 24.72
C ASP A 794 -25.62 11.10 23.67
N GLU A 795 -24.72 10.21 24.10
CA GLU A 795 -23.59 9.70 23.32
C GLU A 795 -24.00 8.52 22.41
N ASP A 796 -23.63 8.54 21.12
CA ASP A 796 -23.83 7.40 20.21
C ASP A 796 -22.49 6.86 19.65
N PHE A 797 -22.04 5.75 20.24
CA PHE A 797 -20.97 4.90 19.70
C PHE A 797 -21.45 4.21 18.41
N VAL A 798 -20.95 4.63 17.24
CA VAL A 798 -21.20 3.89 15.99
C VAL A 798 -20.22 2.71 15.89
N ALA A 799 -20.65 1.55 16.41
CA ALA A 799 -19.94 0.30 16.20
C ALA A 799 -19.95 -0.08 14.71
N GLU A 800 -18.77 -0.11 14.07
CA GLU A 800 -18.65 -0.43 12.65
C GLU A 800 -19.15 -1.86 12.35
N VAL A 801 -20.01 -1.99 11.33
CA VAL A 801 -20.57 -3.29 10.92
C VAL A 801 -19.53 -4.07 10.12
N VAL A 802 -18.64 -4.76 10.84
CA VAL A 802 -17.47 -5.53 10.36
C VAL A 802 -17.75 -6.46 9.17
N ARG A 803 -19.00 -6.88 8.95
CA ARG A 803 -19.38 -7.72 7.80
C ARG A 803 -20.86 -7.62 7.42
N THR A 804 -21.15 -7.08 6.24
CA THR A 804 -22.49 -7.17 5.64
C THR A 804 -22.64 -8.45 4.82
N LYS A 805 -23.72 -9.22 5.04
CA LYS A 805 -24.06 -10.41 4.25
C LYS A 805 -25.50 -10.33 3.78
N TYR A 806 -25.70 -10.31 2.47
CA TYR A 806 -27.02 -10.37 1.85
C TYR A 806 -27.49 -11.83 1.75
N PHE A 807 -28.77 -12.07 2.00
CA PHE A 807 -29.42 -13.37 1.85
C PHE A 807 -30.92 -13.17 1.56
N ASP A 808 -31.48 -14.07 0.77
CA ASP A 808 -32.93 -14.11 0.54
C ASP A 808 -33.63 -14.56 1.83
N MET A 809 -34.61 -13.79 2.28
CA MET A 809 -35.39 -14.05 3.49
C MET A 809 -36.85 -14.39 3.12
N PRO A 810 -37.13 -15.65 2.74
CA PRO A 810 -38.50 -16.09 2.47
C PRO A 810 -39.37 -15.99 3.73
N PRO A 811 -40.71 -15.86 3.58
CA PRO A 811 -41.62 -15.99 4.70
C PRO A 811 -41.52 -17.39 5.32
N LEU A 812 -41.47 -17.44 6.65
CA LEU A 812 -41.40 -18.64 7.48
C LEU A 812 -42.32 -18.48 8.70
N THR A 813 -42.83 -19.59 9.22
CA THR A 813 -43.52 -19.62 10.51
C THR A 813 -42.52 -19.58 11.68
N VAL A 814 -42.99 -19.23 12.88
CA VAL A 814 -42.16 -19.21 14.11
C VAL A 814 -41.55 -20.60 14.39
N ALA A 815 -42.31 -21.67 14.14
CA ALA A 815 -41.85 -23.04 14.36
C ALA A 815 -40.73 -23.45 13.38
N GLU A 816 -40.81 -23.03 12.12
CA GLU A 816 -39.74 -23.26 11.14
C GLU A 816 -38.49 -22.44 11.44
N ALA A 817 -38.65 -21.20 11.92
CA ALA A 817 -37.52 -20.37 12.35
C ALA A 817 -36.76 -20.99 13.54
N ILE A 818 -37.45 -21.60 14.50
CA ILE A 818 -36.84 -22.36 15.61
C ILE A 818 -36.04 -23.56 15.07
N GLU A 819 -36.58 -24.27 14.07
CA GLU A 819 -35.84 -25.38 13.45
C GLU A 819 -34.59 -24.91 12.70
N GLN A 820 -34.65 -23.79 11.96
CA GLN A 820 -33.47 -23.24 11.30
C GLN A 820 -32.40 -22.84 12.33
N LEU A 821 -32.80 -22.30 13.49
CA LEU A 821 -31.92 -22.02 14.61
C LEU A 821 -31.25 -23.31 15.15
N GLU A 822 -32.00 -24.40 15.39
CA GLU A 822 -31.44 -25.70 15.83
C GLU A 822 -30.50 -26.34 14.78
N ASN A 823 -30.82 -26.21 13.49
CA ASN A 823 -30.04 -26.79 12.39
C ASN A 823 -28.69 -26.07 12.20
N LEU A 824 -28.70 -24.73 12.27
CA LEU A 824 -27.51 -23.89 12.11
C LEU A 824 -26.64 -23.82 13.38
N ASP A 825 -27.20 -24.15 14.56
CA ASP A 825 -26.53 -24.05 15.87
C ASP A 825 -26.12 -22.61 16.23
N HIS A 826 -27.03 -21.66 15.99
CA HIS A 826 -26.88 -20.26 16.37
C HIS A 826 -27.73 -19.90 17.60
N ASP A 827 -27.30 -18.90 18.38
CA ASP A 827 -28.06 -18.42 19.54
C ASP A 827 -29.36 -17.69 19.15
N PHE A 828 -29.40 -17.13 17.92
CA PHE A 828 -30.54 -16.42 17.35
C PHE A 828 -30.66 -16.65 15.84
N TYR A 829 -31.86 -16.45 15.30
CA TYR A 829 -32.17 -16.54 13.87
C TYR A 829 -33.21 -15.47 13.47
N GLY A 830 -32.88 -14.65 12.48
CA GLY A 830 -33.77 -13.63 11.92
C GLY A 830 -34.50 -14.15 10.68
N PHE A 831 -35.81 -13.98 10.63
CA PHE A 831 -36.69 -14.48 9.56
C PHE A 831 -37.81 -13.49 9.26
N ARG A 832 -38.40 -13.58 8.06
CA ARG A 832 -39.65 -12.88 7.76
C ARG A 832 -40.80 -13.77 8.21
N ASN A 833 -41.66 -13.30 9.10
CA ASN A 833 -42.81 -14.07 9.56
C ASN A 833 -43.87 -14.14 8.46
N GLU A 834 -44.40 -15.34 8.19
CA GLU A 834 -45.37 -15.58 7.11
C GLU A 834 -46.73 -14.89 7.33
N GLU A 835 -47.22 -14.86 8.57
CA GLU A 835 -48.56 -14.33 8.91
C GLU A 835 -48.60 -12.80 8.90
N THR A 836 -47.50 -12.15 9.27
CA THR A 836 -47.40 -10.68 9.43
C THR A 836 -46.60 -10.00 8.33
N GLY A 837 -45.72 -10.73 7.64
CA GLY A 837 -44.78 -10.16 6.67
C GLY A 837 -43.61 -9.38 7.28
N GLU A 838 -43.57 -9.21 8.61
CA GLU A 838 -42.56 -8.47 9.36
C GLU A 838 -41.28 -9.31 9.62
N VAL A 839 -40.17 -8.67 9.98
CA VAL A 839 -38.90 -9.36 10.27
C VAL A 839 -38.81 -9.65 11.77
N ASN A 840 -38.92 -10.92 12.14
CA ASN A 840 -38.86 -11.36 13.54
C ASN A 840 -37.51 -12.04 13.84
N ILE A 841 -37.11 -12.05 15.11
CA ILE A 841 -35.90 -12.74 15.57
C ILE A 841 -36.29 -13.74 16.64
N VAL A 842 -35.99 -15.02 16.43
CA VAL A 842 -36.12 -16.07 17.46
C VAL A 842 -34.77 -16.36 18.08
N TYR A 843 -34.71 -16.61 19.39
CA TYR A 843 -33.47 -16.86 20.13
C TYR A 843 -33.64 -17.91 21.23
N LYS A 844 -32.53 -18.55 21.62
CA LYS A 844 -32.52 -19.59 22.66
C LYS A 844 -32.28 -18.97 24.04
N ARG A 845 -33.14 -19.29 25.02
CA ARG A 845 -33.03 -18.74 26.38
C ARG A 845 -32.08 -19.58 27.24
N LYS A 846 -31.20 -18.93 28.02
CA LYS A 846 -30.24 -19.59 28.92
C LYS A 846 -30.90 -20.48 29.99
N ALA A 847 -32.16 -20.20 30.34
CA ALA A 847 -32.97 -20.98 31.29
C ALA A 847 -33.78 -22.13 30.63
N GLY A 848 -33.61 -22.35 29.32
CA GLY A 848 -34.43 -23.27 28.52
C GLY A 848 -35.58 -22.57 27.79
N GLY A 849 -36.02 -23.18 26.69
CA GLY A 849 -37.04 -22.63 25.80
C GLY A 849 -36.54 -21.55 24.83
N TYR A 850 -37.47 -21.04 24.03
CA TYR A 850 -37.23 -20.04 23.00
C TYR A 850 -37.87 -18.69 23.37
N GLY A 851 -37.31 -17.59 22.86
CA GLY A 851 -37.89 -16.25 22.92
C GLY A 851 -38.05 -15.69 21.51
N LEU A 852 -39.08 -14.87 21.30
CA LEU A 852 -39.38 -14.22 20.03
C LEU A 852 -39.33 -12.70 20.22
N ILE A 853 -38.66 -12.01 19.30
CA ILE A 853 -38.56 -10.54 19.22
C ILE A 853 -39.27 -10.11 17.94
N ILE A 854 -40.21 -9.17 18.08
CA ILE A 854 -40.96 -8.56 16.97
C ILE A 854 -40.65 -7.05 17.02
N PRO A 855 -39.86 -6.52 16.07
CA PRO A 855 -39.49 -5.10 16.04
C PRO A 855 -40.64 -4.26 15.46
N LYS A 856 -41.45 -3.66 16.33
CA LYS A 856 -42.48 -2.69 15.94
C LYS A 856 -41.89 -1.28 15.76
N GLY A 857 -42.37 -0.56 14.75
CA GLY A 857 -41.90 0.80 14.41
C GLY A 857 -42.47 1.94 15.26
N ASP A 858 -43.31 1.66 16.26
CA ASP A 858 -44.06 2.64 17.05
C ASP A 858 -43.46 2.91 18.45
N GLY A 859 -42.29 2.36 18.74
CA GLY A 859 -41.50 2.65 19.95
C GLY A 859 -42.11 2.15 21.26
N LYS A 860 -43.18 1.35 21.22
CA LYS A 860 -43.89 0.83 22.41
C LYS A 860 -43.63 -0.66 22.60
N SER A 861 -43.07 -1.02 23.75
CA SER A 861 -42.85 -2.40 24.16
C SER A 861 -44.13 -3.01 24.76
N GLU A 862 -45.00 -3.55 23.90
CA GLU A 862 -46.11 -4.37 24.35
C GLU A 862 -45.62 -5.75 24.80
N LYS A 863 -45.98 -6.14 26.02
CA LYS A 863 -45.61 -7.44 26.61
C LYS A 863 -46.57 -8.51 26.09
N LEU A 864 -46.20 -9.15 24.98
CA LEU A 864 -46.95 -10.27 24.41
C LEU A 864 -47.10 -11.41 25.42
N GLU A 865 -48.29 -12.01 25.46
CA GLU A 865 -48.58 -13.18 26.28
C GLU A 865 -47.82 -14.42 25.77
N PRO A 866 -47.55 -15.43 26.62
CA PRO A 866 -46.86 -16.64 26.19
C PRO A 866 -47.70 -17.39 25.15
N LEU A 867 -47.17 -17.51 23.93
CA LEU A 867 -47.72 -18.44 22.94
C LEU A 867 -47.45 -19.87 23.40
N GLU A 868 -48.49 -20.55 23.90
CA GLU A 868 -48.48 -21.98 24.13
C GLU A 868 -48.42 -22.71 22.79
N ILE A 869 -47.20 -23.07 22.37
CA ILE A 869 -47.01 -24.01 21.26
C ILE A 869 -47.40 -25.39 21.79
N GLU A 870 -48.57 -25.91 21.39
CA GLU A 870 -48.97 -27.28 21.71
C GLU A 870 -47.87 -28.25 21.26
N SER A 871 -47.26 -28.94 22.23
CA SER A 871 -46.34 -30.03 21.96
C SER A 871 -47.10 -31.13 21.21
N ALA A 872 -46.71 -31.37 19.96
CA ALA A 872 -47.14 -32.55 19.24
C ALA A 872 -46.82 -33.80 20.07
N ARG A 873 -47.88 -34.51 20.49
CA ARG A 873 -47.82 -35.66 21.41
C ARG A 873 -46.65 -36.60 21.10
N GLU A 874 -45.76 -36.78 22.06
CA GLU A 874 -44.87 -37.94 22.06
C GLU A 874 -45.73 -39.22 22.08
N PRO A 875 -45.54 -40.16 21.14
CA PRO A 875 -46.06 -41.52 21.30
C PRO A 875 -45.31 -42.17 22.46
N SER A 876 -46.05 -42.67 23.45
CA SER A 876 -45.50 -43.36 24.61
C SER A 876 -44.62 -44.55 24.21
N PHE A 877 -43.48 -44.72 24.88
CA PHE A 877 -42.71 -45.97 24.86
C PHE A 877 -43.60 -47.16 25.28
N ALA A 878 -43.89 -48.05 24.34
CA ALA A 878 -44.35 -49.42 24.60
C ALA A 878 -43.91 -50.32 23.43
N GLU A 879 -43.14 -51.37 23.77
CA GLU A 879 -42.52 -52.42 22.92
C GLU A 879 -41.48 -51.98 21.88
#